data_AF-A0A933WXQ1-F1
#
_entry.id   AF-A0A933WXQ1-F1
#
_cell.length_a   1.000
_cell.length_b   1.000
_cell.length_c   1.000
_cell.angle_alpha   90.00
_cell.angle_beta   90.00
_cell.angle_gamma   90.00
#
_symmetry.space_group_name_H-M   'P 1'
#
loop_
_entity.id
_entity.type
_entity.pdbx_description
1 polymer ?
#
loop_
_entity_poly.entity_id
_entity_poly.type
_entity_poly.pdbx_seq_one_letter_code
_entity_poly.pdbx_strand_id
1 'polypeptide(L)'
;MKPAWFLLAAWLPLATATAAMAATETRPPALQQRLDAALAAKGHAYRPRTAHLLPGGKPRHTNRLILEDSPYLLQHAHNPVDWFPWGEEAFAKARREGKPVFLSIGYSTCHWCHVMEVESFENPDIARLLNDHFVAIKVDRETRPDLDHLYMTAVQLLTGHGGWPMTTLLTPEGQVFHGGAYYPPDDLARLLDRAQRAWREHRQEVQATAAHVTRAVEKAMAVEAGAAELKSEQAATTARGLLRNHDDMQGGFGPAPKFPNEPLLALWLDQIRRGGDPALLAALQTDLAAMADGGIHDQVGGGFYRYATDNDWLVPHFEKMLYNQAQLARLYVGAHRATGNADHARVARRALDFVLREMSAPSGGFYAALDADSGGGEGRYYLWTPAEIRAALKPEDAAFALRTYGVTATGNFEGANILHLPRPVTGLERNPVRTRLDRIDAQLLKARAKRPAPHRDDKVLTGWNGLMITALAEAADALDEPRYLDAARRAAAFLWQTHRRSEGGLWRTSLAGRASAPGMLEDYAYLAEGLIALYDVTQDATWLTRAQTLADDMAARFGAQGAVAWALAETDPLAPIARPLDTADGALPSANGVAVHVLAALARRSGETRFAEAAQAQLAVLAGNIVRNPAGHATLLTAADRLHQGETGPRHYAAHGAVTVNAQAVRRGANRAGLELTLAIRPGWHINAHQPLQAYLKPTTLTVSGPNWKLKAIDYPPAEVIRLGFQDEALALYQGKTVLRAELERLAPGVGGIPLELRLQACSDRVCLPPETLRVEAVWR
;
A
#
# COMPACT_ATOMS: atom_id res chain seq x y z
N MET A 1 11.47 36.70 9.75
CA MET A 1 11.76 37.33 8.45
C MET A 1 10.91 36.65 7.39
N LYS A 2 9.94 37.36 6.80
CA LYS A 2 9.01 36.84 5.78
C LYS A 2 9.70 36.93 4.40
N PRO A 3 9.77 35.88 3.56
CA PRO A 3 10.23 36.05 2.19
C PRO A 3 9.05 36.51 1.32
N ALA A 4 9.28 37.58 0.57
CA ALA A 4 8.34 38.16 -0.38
C ALA A 4 8.27 37.26 -1.64
N TRP A 5 7.14 36.57 -1.81
CA TRP A 5 6.78 35.82 -3.01
C TRP A 5 5.50 36.40 -3.61
N PHE A 6 5.56 37.62 -4.14
CA PHE A 6 4.46 38.20 -4.93
C PHE A 6 5.03 39.32 -5.80
N LEU A 7 5.40 39.02 -7.04
CA LEU A 7 5.51 40.02 -8.11
C LEU A 7 5.30 39.33 -9.47
N LEU A 8 4.04 39.31 -9.91
CA LEU A 8 3.62 39.32 -11.32
C LEU A 8 2.12 39.65 -11.36
N ALA A 9 1.80 40.89 -10.99
CA ALA A 9 0.49 41.48 -11.18
C ALA A 9 0.67 42.73 -12.06
N ALA A 10 0.42 42.59 -13.35
CA ALA A 10 0.18 43.71 -14.25
C ALA A 10 -1.03 43.36 -15.12
N TRP A 11 -2.13 44.07 -14.87
CA TRP A 11 -3.38 44.00 -15.63
C TRP A 11 -3.28 44.90 -16.86
N LEU A 12 -3.60 44.39 -18.04
CA LEU A 12 -3.95 45.18 -19.23
C LEU A 12 -5.10 44.48 -19.97
N PRO A 13 -6.03 45.25 -20.59
CA PRO A 13 -7.31 44.72 -21.07
C PRO A 13 -7.17 43.94 -22.38
N LEU A 14 -8.06 42.96 -22.54
CA LEU A 14 -8.21 42.11 -23.72
C LEU A 14 -8.47 42.92 -24.99
N ALA A 15 -7.58 42.80 -25.97
CA ALA A 15 -7.89 43.08 -27.37
C ALA A 15 -8.24 41.76 -28.05
N THR A 16 -9.48 41.65 -28.55
CA THR A 16 -9.95 40.53 -29.36
C THR A 16 -9.33 40.61 -30.76
N ALA A 17 -8.28 39.84 -31.00
CA ALA A 17 -7.78 39.58 -32.35
C ALA A 17 -8.30 38.20 -32.80
N THR A 18 -9.27 38.19 -33.70
CA THR A 18 -9.63 37.02 -34.50
C THR A 18 -8.47 36.70 -35.44
N ALA A 19 -7.60 35.78 -35.04
CA ALA A 19 -6.56 35.23 -35.90
C ALA A 19 -7.07 33.93 -36.54
N ALA A 20 -6.93 33.88 -37.86
CA ALA A 20 -7.35 32.81 -38.75
C ALA A 20 -6.81 31.42 -38.35
N MET A 21 -7.58 30.37 -38.65
CA MET A 21 -7.18 28.97 -38.55
C MET A 21 -5.85 28.74 -39.29
N ALA A 22 -4.76 28.60 -38.53
CA ALA A 22 -3.49 28.12 -39.03
C ALA A 22 -3.45 26.58 -38.91
N ALA A 23 -2.89 25.96 -39.94
CA ALA A 23 -2.97 24.54 -40.25
C ALA A 23 -2.58 23.59 -39.09
N THR A 24 -3.39 22.54 -38.91
CA THR A 24 -2.99 21.32 -38.19
C THR A 24 -1.67 20.81 -38.75
N GLU A 25 -0.63 20.81 -37.92
CA GLU A 25 0.67 20.23 -38.22
C GLU A 25 0.46 18.77 -38.68
N THR A 26 0.81 18.45 -39.93
CA THR A 26 0.63 17.12 -40.49
C THR A 26 1.57 16.15 -39.78
N ARG A 27 1.01 15.24 -38.98
CA ARG A 27 1.76 14.19 -38.29
C ARG A 27 2.58 13.36 -39.28
N PRO A 28 3.75 12.83 -38.89
CA PRO A 28 4.52 11.93 -39.74
C PRO A 28 3.64 10.75 -40.21
N PRO A 29 3.64 10.38 -41.51
CA PRO A 29 2.77 9.32 -42.03
C PRO A 29 2.90 7.99 -41.28
N ALA A 30 4.13 7.62 -40.87
CA ALA A 30 4.38 6.42 -40.09
C ALA A 30 3.71 6.44 -38.71
N LEU A 31 3.63 7.60 -38.06
CA LEU A 31 2.89 7.75 -36.81
C LEU A 31 1.39 7.58 -37.06
N GLN A 32 0.84 8.26 -38.07
CA GLN A 32 -0.59 8.15 -38.38
C GLN A 32 -0.99 6.70 -38.65
N GLN A 33 -0.19 5.95 -39.42
CA GLN A 33 -0.42 4.53 -39.67
C GLN A 33 -0.44 3.70 -38.37
N ARG A 34 0.45 3.98 -37.41
CA ARG A 34 0.46 3.31 -36.10
C ARG A 34 -0.80 3.61 -35.29
N LEU A 35 -1.25 4.87 -35.29
CA LEU A 35 -2.47 5.28 -34.58
C LEU A 35 -3.70 4.61 -35.18
N ASP A 36 -3.81 4.59 -36.51
CA ASP A 36 -4.92 3.95 -37.22
C ASP A 36 -4.95 2.43 -36.97
N ALA A 37 -3.78 1.78 -36.99
CA ALA A 37 -3.65 0.36 -36.68
C ALA A 37 -4.04 0.04 -35.22
N ALA A 38 -3.61 0.88 -34.27
CA ALA A 38 -3.95 0.71 -32.86
C ALA A 38 -5.45 0.90 -32.59
N LEU A 39 -6.07 1.91 -33.23
CA LEU A 39 -7.50 2.12 -33.15
C LEU A 39 -8.28 0.96 -33.76
N ALA A 40 -7.85 0.45 -34.92
CA ALA A 40 -8.46 -0.72 -35.55
C ALA A 40 -8.36 -1.98 -34.65
N ALA A 41 -7.23 -2.17 -33.97
CA ALA A 41 -7.01 -3.31 -33.08
C ALA A 41 -7.92 -3.32 -31.83
N LYS A 42 -8.52 -2.17 -31.45
CA LYS A 42 -9.52 -2.12 -30.36
C LYS A 42 -10.83 -2.82 -30.73
N GLY A 43 -11.09 -3.05 -32.02
CA GLY A 43 -12.26 -3.77 -32.52
C GLY A 43 -13.59 -3.00 -32.43
N HIS A 44 -14.66 -3.61 -32.94
CA HIS A 44 -15.96 -2.95 -33.09
C HIS A 44 -16.71 -2.68 -31.77
N ALA A 45 -16.36 -3.39 -30.69
CA ALA A 45 -16.94 -3.18 -29.37
C ALA A 45 -16.35 -1.96 -28.65
N TYR A 46 -15.21 -1.44 -29.12
CA TYR A 46 -14.58 -0.28 -28.52
C TYR A 46 -15.48 0.95 -28.60
N ARG A 47 -15.52 1.70 -27.50
CA ARG A 47 -16.24 2.97 -27.38
C ARG A 47 -15.24 4.03 -26.98
N PRO A 48 -14.86 4.94 -27.90
CA PRO A 48 -13.98 6.05 -27.57
C PRO A 48 -14.58 6.89 -26.44
N ARG A 49 -13.80 7.18 -25.40
CA ARG A 49 -14.17 8.15 -24.37
C ARG A 49 -13.86 9.56 -24.89
N THR A 50 -14.84 10.19 -25.54
CA THR A 50 -14.78 11.58 -26.01
C THR A 50 -16.17 12.05 -26.44
N ALA A 51 -16.43 13.36 -26.37
CA ALA A 51 -17.60 13.99 -26.98
C ALA A 51 -17.42 14.21 -28.50
N HIS A 52 -16.19 14.14 -29.01
CA HIS A 52 -15.85 14.48 -30.40
C HIS A 52 -15.97 13.28 -31.34
N LEU A 53 -17.20 12.83 -31.59
CA LEU A 53 -17.47 11.71 -32.50
C LEU A 53 -17.85 12.18 -33.92
N LEU A 54 -17.41 11.43 -34.92
CA LEU A 54 -17.87 11.52 -36.30
C LEU A 54 -19.17 10.72 -36.50
N PRO A 55 -19.93 10.97 -37.59
CA PRO A 55 -21.01 10.09 -37.99
C PRO A 55 -20.54 8.63 -38.05
N GLY A 56 -21.26 7.73 -37.37
CA GLY A 56 -20.86 6.32 -37.22
C GLY A 56 -20.05 6.00 -35.97
N GLY A 57 -19.88 6.95 -35.03
CA GLY A 57 -19.32 6.69 -33.70
C GLY A 57 -17.79 6.55 -33.65
N LYS A 58 -17.10 6.89 -34.74
CA LYS A 58 -15.63 6.95 -34.77
C LYS A 58 -15.14 8.23 -34.08
N PRO A 59 -14.00 8.21 -33.38
CA PRO A 59 -13.48 9.42 -32.76
C PRO A 59 -12.92 10.36 -33.83
N ARG A 60 -13.18 11.66 -33.68
CA ARG A 60 -12.62 12.72 -34.54
C ARG A 60 -11.12 12.91 -34.30
N HIS A 61 -10.69 12.71 -33.05
CA HIS A 61 -9.30 12.85 -32.64
C HIS A 61 -8.77 11.52 -32.11
N THR A 62 -7.52 11.21 -32.42
CA THR A 62 -6.78 10.10 -31.81
C THR A 62 -5.34 10.56 -31.67
N ASN A 63 -4.77 10.51 -30.47
CA ASN A 63 -3.40 10.92 -30.18
C ASN A 63 -2.55 9.69 -29.78
N ARG A 64 -1.30 9.93 -29.37
CA ARG A 64 -0.30 8.87 -29.09
C ARG A 64 -0.71 7.94 -27.96
N LEU A 65 -1.56 8.41 -27.03
CA LEU A 65 -1.93 7.63 -25.86
C LEU A 65 -2.71 6.36 -26.20
N ILE A 66 -3.26 6.21 -27.41
CA ILE A 66 -3.87 4.96 -27.89
C ILE A 66 -2.88 3.77 -27.92
N LEU A 67 -1.58 4.07 -27.95
CA LEU A 67 -0.48 3.10 -28.00
C LEU A 67 -0.01 2.66 -26.61
N GLU A 68 -0.49 3.32 -25.56
CA GLU A 68 -0.11 3.04 -24.18
C GLU A 68 -0.93 1.89 -23.60
N ASP A 69 -0.44 1.34 -22.49
CA ASP A 69 -1.04 0.23 -21.75
C ASP A 69 -1.48 0.62 -20.33
N SER A 70 -1.65 1.93 -20.10
CA SER A 70 -2.29 2.49 -18.91
C SER A 70 -3.76 2.80 -19.21
N PRO A 71 -4.71 2.27 -18.41
CA PRO A 71 -6.12 2.66 -18.52
C PRO A 71 -6.33 4.18 -18.42
N TYR A 72 -5.59 4.86 -17.53
CA TYR A 72 -5.65 6.32 -17.42
C TYR A 72 -5.22 7.02 -18.71
N LEU A 73 -4.07 6.65 -19.29
CA LEU A 73 -3.61 7.27 -20.54
C LEU A 73 -4.57 6.98 -21.70
N LEU A 74 -5.08 5.75 -21.79
CA LEU A 74 -6.06 5.35 -22.80
C LEU A 74 -7.38 6.13 -22.73
N GLN A 75 -7.82 6.53 -21.54
CA GLN A 75 -9.01 7.39 -21.37
C GLN A 75 -8.86 8.74 -22.09
N HIS A 76 -7.62 9.23 -22.26
CA HIS A 76 -7.31 10.51 -22.92
C HIS A 76 -6.91 10.37 -24.40
N ALA A 77 -6.93 9.15 -24.95
CA ALA A 77 -6.45 8.86 -26.30
C ALA A 77 -7.24 9.59 -27.41
N HIS A 78 -8.44 10.05 -27.11
CA HIS A 78 -9.36 10.68 -28.06
C HIS A 78 -9.67 12.14 -27.76
N ASN A 79 -9.00 12.75 -26.78
CA ASN A 79 -9.12 14.19 -26.54
C ASN A 79 -8.59 14.99 -27.76
N PRO A 80 -9.10 16.21 -27.99
CA PRO A 80 -8.57 17.13 -29.01
C PRO A 80 -7.14 17.64 -28.73
N VAL A 81 -6.67 17.52 -27.49
CA VAL A 81 -5.26 17.76 -27.14
C VAL A 81 -4.37 16.68 -27.77
N ASP A 82 -3.29 17.06 -28.45
CA ASP A 82 -2.31 16.12 -29.02
C ASP A 82 -1.36 15.60 -27.94
N TRP A 83 -1.90 14.77 -27.04
CA TRP A 83 -1.14 14.23 -25.93
C TRP A 83 0.03 13.35 -26.37
N PHE A 84 1.15 13.51 -25.66
CA PHE A 84 2.30 12.62 -25.66
C PHE A 84 2.34 11.82 -24.36
N PRO A 85 2.75 10.55 -24.39
CA PRO A 85 3.28 9.90 -23.20
C PRO A 85 4.61 10.55 -22.80
N TRP A 86 5.05 10.33 -21.56
CA TRP A 86 6.39 10.73 -21.14
C TRP A 86 7.45 9.95 -21.91
N GLY A 87 8.30 10.65 -22.66
CA GLY A 87 9.35 10.01 -23.45
C GLY A 87 10.13 10.97 -24.32
N GLU A 88 11.22 10.48 -24.91
CA GLU A 88 12.16 11.27 -25.71
C GLU A 88 11.49 11.93 -26.93
N GLU A 89 10.46 11.33 -27.52
CA GLU A 89 9.72 11.96 -28.64
C GLU A 89 9.13 13.33 -28.24
N ALA A 90 8.55 13.43 -27.04
CA ALA A 90 7.92 14.65 -26.56
C ALA A 90 8.97 15.73 -26.26
N PHE A 91 10.04 15.36 -25.55
CA PHE A 91 11.10 16.29 -25.19
C PHE A 91 11.96 16.72 -26.40
N ALA A 92 12.20 15.83 -27.36
CA ALA A 92 12.84 16.19 -28.62
C ALA A 92 11.97 17.17 -29.43
N LYS A 93 10.64 16.99 -29.44
CA LYS A 93 9.70 17.97 -30.03
C LYS A 93 9.79 19.32 -29.31
N ALA A 94 9.74 19.32 -27.98
CA ALA A 94 9.82 20.54 -27.17
C ALA A 94 11.11 21.32 -27.45
N ARG A 95 12.27 20.63 -27.52
CA ARG A 95 13.57 21.22 -27.86
C ARG A 95 13.59 21.76 -29.28
N ARG A 96 13.16 20.97 -30.27
CA ARG A 96 13.17 21.37 -31.69
C ARG A 96 12.30 22.60 -31.96
N GLU A 97 11.14 22.68 -31.31
CA GLU A 97 10.19 23.79 -31.49
C GLU A 97 10.42 24.94 -30.51
N GLY A 98 11.31 24.77 -29.54
CA GLY A 98 11.55 25.76 -28.49
C GLY A 98 10.31 26.05 -27.64
N LYS A 99 9.40 25.09 -27.49
CA LYS A 99 8.13 25.22 -26.74
C LYS A 99 8.27 24.66 -25.32
N PRO A 100 7.63 25.29 -24.32
CA PRO A 100 7.53 24.70 -22.98
C PRO A 100 6.68 23.42 -23.02
N VAL A 101 6.83 22.60 -22.00
CA VAL A 101 6.05 21.37 -21.79
C VAL A 101 4.91 21.66 -20.83
N PHE A 102 3.70 21.23 -21.18
CA PHE A 102 2.57 21.13 -20.26
C PHE A 102 2.50 19.69 -19.76
N LEU A 103 2.79 19.45 -18.49
CA LEU A 103 2.74 18.12 -17.90
C LEU A 103 1.50 17.98 -17.00
N SER A 104 0.70 16.95 -17.28
CA SER A 104 -0.46 16.56 -16.46
C SER A 104 -0.30 15.14 -15.93
N ILE A 105 -0.25 14.99 -14.61
CA ILE A 105 -0.13 13.70 -13.92
C ILE A 105 -1.43 13.36 -13.18
N GLY A 106 -1.92 12.12 -13.32
CA GLY A 106 -3.10 11.61 -12.63
C GLY A 106 -3.18 10.08 -12.70
N TYR A 107 -4.36 9.52 -12.44
CA TYR A 107 -4.62 8.08 -12.41
C TYR A 107 -6.11 7.80 -12.71
N SER A 108 -6.44 6.55 -13.04
CA SER A 108 -7.67 6.19 -13.75
C SER A 108 -8.96 6.37 -12.92
N THR A 109 -8.87 6.26 -11.59
CA THR A 109 -9.98 6.31 -10.63
C THR A 109 -10.09 7.66 -9.90
N CYS A 110 -9.30 8.64 -10.32
CA CYS A 110 -9.28 10.00 -9.77
C CYS A 110 -10.47 10.84 -10.29
N HIS A 111 -11.42 11.16 -9.40
CA HIS A 111 -12.60 11.99 -9.73
C HIS A 111 -12.22 13.34 -10.36
N TRP A 112 -11.38 14.15 -9.69
CA TRP A 112 -10.96 15.47 -10.20
C TRP A 112 -10.19 15.40 -11.52
N CYS A 113 -9.57 14.25 -11.82
CA CYS A 113 -8.90 14.03 -13.09
C CYS A 113 -9.92 13.87 -14.23
N HIS A 114 -11.06 13.20 -13.98
CA HIS A 114 -12.17 13.11 -14.92
C HIS A 114 -12.91 14.44 -15.07
N VAL A 115 -13.11 15.18 -13.97
CA VAL A 115 -13.71 16.52 -14.04
C VAL A 115 -12.88 17.43 -14.94
N MET A 116 -11.55 17.49 -14.73
CA MET A 116 -10.66 18.30 -15.56
C MET A 116 -10.60 17.81 -17.02
N GLU A 117 -10.72 16.51 -17.26
CA GLU A 117 -10.81 15.94 -18.60
C GLU A 117 -12.00 16.47 -19.38
N VAL A 118 -13.19 16.33 -18.81
CA VAL A 118 -14.46 16.73 -19.45
C VAL A 118 -14.54 18.24 -19.63
N GLU A 119 -14.16 19.01 -18.61
CA GLU A 119 -14.33 20.47 -18.62
C GLU A 119 -13.23 21.19 -19.43
N SER A 120 -12.00 20.67 -19.41
CA SER A 120 -10.83 21.37 -19.98
C SER A 120 -10.19 20.65 -21.16
N PHE A 121 -9.90 19.35 -21.06
CA PHE A 121 -9.15 18.65 -22.11
C PHE A 121 -10.01 18.22 -23.31
N GLU A 122 -11.33 18.10 -23.12
CA GLU A 122 -12.31 17.95 -24.19
C GLU A 122 -12.73 19.30 -24.80
N ASN A 123 -12.34 20.44 -24.22
CA ASN A 123 -12.67 21.76 -24.77
C ASN A 123 -11.74 22.10 -25.97
N PRO A 124 -12.27 22.30 -27.20
CA PRO A 124 -11.45 22.59 -28.37
C PRO A 124 -10.60 23.87 -28.27
N ASP A 125 -11.06 24.89 -27.55
CA ASP A 125 -10.34 26.15 -27.41
C ASP A 125 -9.12 26.01 -26.50
N ILE A 126 -9.27 25.30 -25.38
CA ILE A 126 -8.15 24.97 -24.49
C ILE A 126 -7.18 24.02 -25.19
N ALA A 127 -7.70 23.02 -25.91
CA ALA A 127 -6.87 22.11 -26.69
C ALA A 127 -6.05 22.83 -27.76
N ARG A 128 -6.62 23.84 -28.42
CA ARG A 128 -5.89 24.69 -29.36
C ARG A 128 -4.78 25.47 -28.66
N LEU A 129 -5.05 26.11 -27.52
CA LEU A 129 -4.02 26.82 -26.74
C LEU A 129 -2.86 25.89 -26.34
N LEU A 130 -3.16 24.66 -25.91
CA LEU A 130 -2.15 23.66 -25.58
C LEU A 130 -1.34 23.25 -26.82
N ASN A 131 -1.99 22.85 -27.91
CA ASN A 131 -1.34 22.35 -29.11
C ASN A 131 -0.48 23.42 -29.81
N ASP A 132 -0.94 24.67 -29.83
CA ASP A 132 -0.24 25.78 -30.50
C ASP A 132 1.04 26.18 -29.73
N HIS A 133 1.00 26.14 -28.39
CA HIS A 133 2.01 26.81 -27.56
C HIS A 133 2.83 25.88 -26.66
N PHE A 134 2.39 24.64 -26.44
CA PHE A 134 3.02 23.69 -25.53
C PHE A 134 3.22 22.33 -26.21
N VAL A 135 4.13 21.53 -25.65
CA VAL A 135 4.11 20.07 -25.86
C VAL A 135 3.39 19.46 -24.65
N ALA A 136 2.20 18.90 -24.88
CA ALA A 136 1.36 18.37 -23.82
C ALA A 136 1.72 16.91 -23.52
N ILE A 137 2.18 16.63 -22.29
CA ILE A 137 2.54 15.31 -21.80
C ILE A 137 1.56 14.85 -20.73
N LYS A 138 1.07 13.61 -20.85
CA LYS A 138 0.20 12.95 -19.89
C LYS A 138 0.92 11.79 -19.21
N VAL A 139 0.82 11.70 -17.88
CA VAL A 139 1.49 10.64 -17.10
C VAL A 139 0.52 9.98 -16.14
N ASP A 140 0.53 8.66 -16.12
CA ASP A 140 -0.10 7.85 -15.08
C ASP A 140 0.84 7.72 -13.88
N ARG A 141 0.48 8.31 -12.73
CA ARG A 141 1.29 8.25 -11.51
C ARG A 141 1.49 6.84 -10.99
N GLU A 142 0.56 5.94 -11.27
CA GLU A 142 0.65 4.56 -10.78
C GLU A 142 1.65 3.76 -11.60
N THR A 143 1.94 4.16 -12.84
CA THR A 143 3.00 3.58 -13.69
C THR A 143 4.33 4.31 -13.51
N ARG A 144 4.30 5.61 -13.19
CA ARG A 144 5.48 6.47 -13.00
C ARG A 144 5.42 7.27 -11.68
N PRO A 145 5.41 6.60 -10.50
CA PRO A 145 5.37 7.31 -9.22
C PRO A 145 6.67 8.07 -8.93
N ASP A 146 7.77 7.74 -9.61
CA ASP A 146 9.02 8.50 -9.60
C ASP A 146 8.81 9.93 -10.11
N LEU A 147 8.14 10.09 -11.26
CA LEU A 147 7.81 11.40 -11.82
C LEU A 147 6.77 12.11 -10.95
N ASP A 148 5.77 11.38 -10.46
CA ASP A 148 4.76 11.91 -9.55
C ASP A 148 5.40 12.52 -8.31
N HIS A 149 6.29 11.78 -7.63
CA HIS A 149 6.98 12.26 -6.43
C HIS A 149 7.86 13.47 -6.73
N LEU A 150 8.64 13.43 -7.81
CA LEU A 150 9.51 14.53 -8.22
C LEU A 150 8.72 15.83 -8.46
N TYR A 151 7.67 15.76 -9.28
CA TYR A 151 6.89 16.94 -9.66
C TYR A 151 5.93 17.38 -8.54
N MET A 152 5.42 16.46 -7.72
CA MET A 152 4.63 16.81 -6.53
C MET A 152 5.47 17.58 -5.51
N THR A 153 6.73 17.17 -5.31
CA THR A 153 7.67 17.91 -4.44
C THR A 153 7.85 19.34 -4.94
N ALA A 154 8.01 19.54 -6.25
CA ALA A 154 8.09 20.87 -6.85
C ALA A 154 6.81 21.69 -6.62
N VAL A 155 5.63 21.10 -6.82
CA VAL A 155 4.33 21.76 -6.59
C VAL A 155 4.15 22.15 -5.13
N GLN A 156 4.50 21.28 -4.19
CA GLN A 156 4.42 21.55 -2.75
C GLN A 156 5.38 22.67 -2.34
N LEU A 157 6.60 22.71 -2.88
CA LEU A 157 7.54 23.80 -2.63
C LEU A 157 7.04 25.14 -3.20
N LEU A 158 6.35 25.12 -4.34
CA LEU A 158 5.81 26.31 -5.00
C LEU A 158 4.52 26.84 -4.36
N THR A 159 3.64 25.95 -3.91
CA THR A 159 2.25 26.31 -3.52
C THR A 159 1.95 26.06 -2.04
N GLY A 160 2.80 25.31 -1.33
CA GLY A 160 2.58 24.87 0.04
C GLY A 160 1.62 23.68 0.18
N HIS A 161 0.98 23.24 -0.90
CA HIS A 161 0.08 22.09 -0.92
C HIS A 161 0.28 21.26 -2.20
N GLY A 162 -0.42 20.14 -2.31
CA GLY A 162 -0.34 19.24 -3.47
C GLY A 162 -1.65 18.53 -3.73
N GLY A 163 -1.78 17.86 -4.87
CA GLY A 163 -2.98 17.11 -5.22
C GLY A 163 -3.04 16.72 -6.69
N TRP A 164 -3.99 15.86 -7.01
CA TRP A 164 -4.26 15.40 -8.38
C TRP A 164 -5.62 15.90 -8.86
N PRO A 165 -5.78 16.19 -10.17
CA PRO A 165 -4.78 16.13 -11.23
C PRO A 165 -3.68 17.16 -11.01
N MET A 166 -2.42 16.76 -11.20
CA MET A 166 -1.27 17.65 -11.05
C MET A 166 -0.97 18.30 -12.39
N THR A 167 -0.81 19.62 -12.39
CA THR A 167 -0.51 20.44 -13.57
C THR A 167 0.81 21.18 -13.36
N THR A 168 1.82 20.87 -14.17
CA THR A 168 3.13 21.55 -14.12
C THR A 168 3.55 22.06 -15.50
N LEU A 169 4.26 23.19 -15.51
CA LEU A 169 4.85 23.74 -16.73
C LEU A 169 6.36 23.60 -16.64
N LEU A 170 6.95 22.98 -17.66
CA LEU A 170 8.37 22.67 -17.71
C LEU A 170 9.08 23.35 -18.88
N THR A 171 10.36 23.60 -18.71
CA THR A 171 11.25 23.93 -19.84
C THR A 171 11.37 22.72 -20.79
N PRO A 172 11.87 22.90 -22.03
CA PRO A 172 12.22 21.78 -22.93
C PRO A 172 13.23 20.78 -22.35
N GLU A 173 13.92 21.16 -21.27
CA GLU A 173 14.88 20.35 -20.52
C GLU A 173 14.23 19.65 -19.30
N GLY A 174 12.92 19.78 -19.10
CA GLY A 174 12.17 19.10 -18.04
C GLY A 174 12.17 19.80 -16.67
N GLN A 175 12.68 21.03 -16.58
CA GLN A 175 12.76 21.79 -15.34
C GLN A 175 11.46 22.56 -15.05
N VAL A 176 10.97 22.49 -13.81
CA VAL A 176 9.68 23.08 -13.40
C VAL A 176 9.82 24.58 -13.20
N PHE A 177 8.96 25.38 -13.85
CA PHE A 177 8.86 26.82 -13.57
C PHE A 177 7.48 27.26 -13.06
N HIS A 178 6.47 26.41 -13.14
CA HIS A 178 5.15 26.63 -12.54
C HIS A 178 4.50 25.29 -12.16
N GLY A 179 3.64 25.28 -11.14
CA GLY A 179 2.96 24.07 -10.69
C GLY A 179 1.68 24.34 -9.89
N GLY A 180 0.73 23.43 -9.96
CA GLY A 180 -0.48 23.41 -9.16
C GLY A 180 -1.25 22.09 -9.33
N ALA A 181 -2.42 21.99 -8.69
CA ALA A 181 -3.30 20.83 -8.82
C ALA A 181 -4.36 21.08 -9.92
N TYR A 182 -5.64 20.93 -9.58
CA TYR A 182 -6.77 21.22 -10.46
C TYR A 182 -6.86 22.72 -10.77
N TYR A 183 -7.14 23.04 -12.03
CA TYR A 183 -7.47 24.39 -12.50
C TYR A 183 -8.81 24.34 -13.25
N PRO A 184 -9.81 25.16 -12.86
CA PRO A 184 -11.01 25.35 -13.67
C PRO A 184 -10.67 25.83 -15.09
N PRO A 185 -11.53 25.58 -16.10
CA PRO A 185 -11.24 25.90 -17.51
C PRO A 185 -10.75 27.33 -17.76
N ASP A 186 -11.41 28.33 -17.17
CA ASP A 186 -11.07 29.74 -17.34
C ASP A 186 -9.71 30.10 -16.71
N ASP A 187 -9.41 29.51 -15.54
CA ASP A 187 -8.13 29.69 -14.86
C ASP A 187 -7.00 29.01 -15.62
N LEU A 188 -7.26 27.82 -16.16
CA LEU A 188 -6.30 27.11 -17.00
C LEU A 188 -6.00 27.93 -18.27
N ALA A 189 -7.02 28.45 -18.96
CA ALA A 189 -6.81 29.30 -20.14
C ALA A 189 -5.96 30.54 -19.82
N ARG A 190 -6.26 31.23 -18.70
CA ARG A 190 -5.45 32.37 -18.22
C ARG A 190 -4.01 31.97 -17.87
N LEU A 191 -3.82 30.80 -17.26
CA LEU A 191 -2.50 30.27 -16.94
C LEU A 191 -1.68 30.01 -18.21
N LEU A 192 -2.27 29.32 -19.19
CA LEU A 192 -1.60 28.99 -20.46
C LEU A 192 -1.19 30.23 -21.24
N ASP A 193 -2.08 31.23 -21.32
CA ASP A 193 -1.81 32.50 -21.98
C ASP A 193 -0.66 33.27 -21.29
N ARG A 194 -0.69 33.40 -19.95
CA ARG A 194 0.41 34.06 -19.20
C ARG A 194 1.72 33.33 -19.37
N ALA A 195 1.71 32.00 -19.29
CA ALA A 195 2.92 31.19 -19.39
C ALA A 195 3.55 31.26 -20.78
N GLN A 196 2.74 31.25 -21.84
CA GLN A 196 3.20 31.40 -23.22
C GLN A 196 3.87 32.77 -23.43
N ARG A 197 3.26 33.86 -22.92
CA ARG A 197 3.84 35.21 -23.04
C ARG A 197 5.15 35.31 -22.27
N ALA A 198 5.17 34.84 -21.02
CA ALA A 198 6.38 34.81 -20.20
C ALA A 198 7.50 34.00 -20.87
N TRP A 199 7.19 32.85 -21.49
CA TRP A 199 8.18 32.05 -22.20
C TRP A 199 8.76 32.76 -23.43
N ARG A 200 7.93 33.52 -24.16
CA ARG A 200 8.36 34.25 -25.37
C ARG A 200 9.11 35.53 -25.05
N GLU A 201 8.64 36.29 -24.06
CA GLU A 201 9.08 37.66 -23.78
C GLU A 201 10.10 37.71 -22.62
N HIS A 202 10.03 36.78 -21.68
CA HIS A 202 10.81 36.76 -20.43
C HIS A 202 11.54 35.42 -20.21
N ARG A 203 12.02 34.79 -21.29
CA ARG A 203 12.58 33.42 -21.27
C ARG A 203 13.69 33.22 -20.23
N GLN A 204 14.58 34.19 -20.08
CA GLN A 204 15.70 34.11 -19.11
C GLN A 204 15.20 34.09 -17.66
N GLU A 205 14.15 34.85 -17.35
CA GLU A 205 13.53 34.86 -16.02
C GLU A 205 12.86 33.51 -15.73
N VAL A 206 12.14 32.95 -16.72
CA VAL A 206 11.54 31.61 -16.60
C VAL A 206 12.61 30.55 -16.34
N GLN A 207 13.73 30.59 -17.05
CA GLN A 207 14.85 29.67 -16.85
C GLN A 207 15.51 29.85 -15.47
N ALA A 208 15.63 31.09 -14.97
CA ALA A 208 16.15 31.36 -13.63
C ALA A 208 15.24 30.78 -12.54
N THR A 209 13.92 30.95 -12.69
CA THR A 209 12.92 30.31 -11.81
C THR A 209 13.03 28.79 -11.87
N ALA A 210 13.14 28.21 -13.08
CA ALA A 210 13.26 26.78 -13.26
C ALA A 210 14.51 26.20 -12.57
N ALA A 211 15.65 26.89 -12.70
CA ALA A 211 16.89 26.51 -12.04
C ALA A 211 16.81 26.66 -10.52
N HIS A 212 16.08 27.66 -10.00
CA HIS A 212 15.86 27.83 -8.57
C HIS A 212 15.00 26.70 -7.99
N VAL A 213 13.88 26.37 -8.62
CA VAL A 213 13.01 25.27 -8.21
C VAL A 213 13.75 23.93 -8.28
N THR A 214 14.51 23.69 -9.35
CA THR A 214 15.35 22.48 -9.50
C THR A 214 16.29 22.29 -8.30
N ARG A 215 17.05 23.32 -7.92
CA ARG A 215 17.94 23.25 -6.74
C ARG A 215 17.19 23.04 -5.42
N ALA A 216 15.99 23.61 -5.29
CA ALA A 216 15.16 23.43 -4.10
C ALA A 216 14.65 21.98 -3.99
N VAL A 217 14.24 21.39 -5.12
CA VAL A 217 13.82 19.98 -5.21
C VAL A 217 14.99 19.05 -4.94
N GLU A 218 16.15 19.26 -5.57
CA GLU A 218 17.39 18.52 -5.31
C GLU A 218 17.74 18.51 -3.82
N LYS A 219 17.68 19.69 -3.18
CA LYS A 219 17.96 19.83 -1.74
C LYS A 219 16.93 19.12 -0.88
N ALA A 220 15.64 19.20 -1.24
CA ALA A 220 14.56 18.56 -0.48
C ALA A 220 14.64 17.02 -0.56
N MET A 221 15.13 16.49 -1.69
CA MET A 221 15.21 15.04 -1.96
C MET A 221 16.58 14.43 -1.58
N ALA A 222 17.58 15.25 -1.28
CA ALA A 222 18.87 14.77 -0.81
C ALA A 222 18.74 14.11 0.57
N VAL A 223 19.32 12.91 0.74
CA VAL A 223 19.58 12.39 2.09
C VAL A 223 20.68 13.24 2.70
N GLU A 224 20.35 14.06 3.68
CA GLU A 224 21.37 14.48 4.64
C GLU A 224 21.77 13.24 5.44
N ALA A 225 22.88 12.61 5.05
CA ALA A 225 23.57 11.61 5.83
C ALA A 225 24.07 12.27 7.12
N GLY A 226 23.16 12.44 8.08
CA GLY A 226 23.48 12.84 9.43
C GLY A 226 23.84 11.59 10.21
N ALA A 227 25.01 11.59 10.86
CA ALA A 227 25.31 10.63 11.91
C ALA A 227 24.30 10.85 13.05
N ALA A 228 23.16 10.18 12.98
CA ALA A 228 22.12 10.18 13.99
C ALA A 228 22.04 8.78 14.58
N GLU A 229 22.07 8.70 15.91
CA GLU A 229 21.89 7.45 16.61
C GLU A 229 20.40 7.23 16.85
N LEU A 230 19.85 6.13 16.32
CA LEU A 230 18.48 5.75 16.58
C LEU A 230 18.42 5.02 17.93
N LYS A 231 17.78 5.66 18.92
CA LYS A 231 17.60 5.08 20.25
C LYS A 231 16.65 3.88 20.22
N SER A 232 16.89 2.90 21.07
CA SER A 232 16.09 1.68 21.17
C SER A 232 14.61 1.91 21.49
N GLU A 233 14.29 3.00 22.18
CA GLU A 233 12.96 3.38 22.63
C GLU A 233 12.25 4.35 21.68
N GLN A 234 12.86 4.69 20.54
CA GLN A 234 12.33 5.71 19.62
C GLN A 234 10.97 5.31 19.07
N ALA A 235 10.77 4.03 18.69
CA ALA A 235 9.51 3.52 18.18
C ALA A 235 8.39 3.61 19.25
N ALA A 236 8.65 3.11 20.46
CA ALA A 236 7.72 3.18 21.59
C ALA A 236 7.34 4.63 21.95
N THR A 237 8.32 5.53 22.00
CA THR A 237 8.11 6.94 22.30
C THR A 237 7.29 7.64 21.21
N THR A 238 7.56 7.30 19.95
CA THR A 238 6.81 7.83 18.80
C THR A 238 5.36 7.35 18.83
N ALA A 239 5.14 6.04 19.01
CA ALA A 239 3.82 5.45 19.12
C ALA A 239 2.97 6.11 20.22
N ARG A 240 3.53 6.28 21.43
CA ARG A 240 2.86 7.03 22.50
C ARG A 240 2.63 8.50 22.15
N GLY A 241 3.57 9.12 21.46
CA GLY A 241 3.45 10.51 21.03
C GLY A 241 2.26 10.76 20.10
N LEU A 242 1.92 9.79 19.26
CA LEU A 242 0.78 9.86 18.33
C LEU A 242 -0.57 9.96 19.04
N LEU A 243 -0.70 9.46 20.27
CA LEU A 243 -1.93 9.58 21.05
C LEU A 243 -2.37 11.04 21.27
N ARG A 244 -1.44 12.01 21.23
CA ARG A 244 -1.78 13.44 21.38
C ARG A 244 -2.59 14.00 20.21
N ASN A 245 -2.50 13.38 19.04
CA ASN A 245 -3.19 13.81 17.82
C ASN A 245 -4.35 12.87 17.44
N HIS A 246 -4.63 11.87 18.29
CA HIS A 246 -5.70 10.90 18.10
C HIS A 246 -7.05 11.49 18.55
N ASP A 247 -8.10 11.18 17.81
CA ASP A 247 -9.47 11.52 18.16
C ASP A 247 -10.08 10.39 19.00
N ASP A 248 -10.07 10.52 20.32
CA ASP A 248 -10.59 9.49 21.25
C ASP A 248 -12.10 9.24 21.10
N MET A 249 -12.84 10.15 20.45
CA MET A 249 -14.29 10.05 20.30
C MET A 249 -14.69 9.37 18.99
N GLN A 250 -14.04 9.74 17.88
CA GLN A 250 -14.41 9.27 16.55
C GLN A 250 -13.34 8.38 15.89
N GLY A 251 -12.18 8.23 16.52
CA GLY A 251 -11.01 7.56 15.95
C GLY A 251 -10.35 8.34 14.82
N GLY A 252 -9.13 7.95 14.49
CA GLY A 252 -8.27 8.55 13.48
C GLY A 252 -7.40 9.67 14.02
N PHE A 253 -6.72 10.34 13.09
CA PHE A 253 -5.79 11.42 13.38
C PHE A 253 -6.24 12.71 12.70
N GLY A 254 -6.24 13.80 13.46
CA GLY A 254 -6.54 15.14 12.93
C GLY A 254 -7.97 15.32 12.39
N PRO A 255 -8.24 16.48 11.77
CA PRO A 255 -9.56 16.80 11.20
C PRO A 255 -9.74 16.20 9.80
N ALA A 256 -10.97 16.29 9.29
CA ALA A 256 -11.34 15.90 7.94
C ALA A 256 -10.52 16.63 6.84
N PRO A 257 -10.25 15.97 5.70
CA PRO A 257 -10.59 14.58 5.38
C PRO A 257 -9.77 13.56 6.21
N LYS A 258 -10.42 12.48 6.67
CA LYS A 258 -9.79 11.42 7.48
C LYS A 258 -9.30 10.26 6.60
N PHE A 259 -8.00 9.98 6.71
CA PHE A 259 -7.34 8.82 6.11
C PHE A 259 -7.09 7.74 7.18
N PRO A 260 -7.12 6.44 6.82
CA PRO A 260 -6.84 5.36 7.77
C PRO A 260 -5.44 5.40 8.40
N ASN A 261 -4.44 5.99 7.73
CA ASN A 261 -3.06 6.09 8.20
C ASN A 261 -2.48 4.71 8.62
N GLU A 262 -2.62 3.71 7.75
CA GLU A 262 -2.32 2.31 8.03
C GLU A 262 -0.90 2.07 8.60
N PRO A 263 0.18 2.74 8.11
CA PRO A 263 1.51 2.60 8.71
C PRO A 263 1.60 3.02 10.19
N LEU A 264 0.86 4.06 10.59
CA LEU A 264 0.82 4.51 11.99
C LEU A 264 0.12 3.48 12.88
N LEU A 265 -1.00 2.92 12.39
CA LEU A 265 -1.73 1.86 13.09
C LEU A 265 -0.90 0.57 13.18
N ALA A 266 -0.08 0.29 12.16
CA ALA A 266 0.84 -0.85 12.17
C ALA A 266 1.94 -0.67 13.22
N LEU A 267 2.47 0.54 13.39
CA LEU A 267 3.40 0.88 14.47
C LEU A 267 2.74 0.70 15.85
N TRP A 268 1.52 1.20 16.04
CA TRP A 268 0.79 0.94 17.29
C TRP A 268 0.61 -0.55 17.57
N LEU A 269 0.19 -1.32 16.58
CA LEU A 269 0.02 -2.77 16.72
C LEU A 269 1.34 -3.47 17.08
N ASP A 270 2.45 -3.12 16.44
CA ASP A 270 3.77 -3.66 16.77
C ASP A 270 4.17 -3.31 18.22
N GLN A 271 3.98 -2.06 18.65
CA GLN A 271 4.30 -1.65 20.02
C GLN A 271 3.38 -2.27 21.08
N ILE A 272 2.10 -2.50 20.77
CA ILE A 272 1.17 -3.24 21.63
C ILE A 272 1.68 -4.66 21.86
N ARG A 273 2.20 -5.32 20.82
CA ARG A 273 2.75 -6.68 20.93
C ARG A 273 4.05 -6.74 21.73
N ARG A 274 4.89 -5.71 21.64
CA ARG A 274 6.17 -5.66 22.37
C ARG A 274 6.04 -5.27 23.83
N GLY A 275 5.24 -4.24 24.12
CA GLY A 275 5.22 -3.58 25.43
C GLY A 275 3.88 -3.65 26.16
N GLY A 276 2.82 -4.10 25.49
CA GLY A 276 1.50 -4.23 26.10
C GLY A 276 0.93 -2.91 26.62
N ASP A 277 1.07 -1.81 25.88
CA ASP A 277 0.51 -0.51 26.28
C ASP A 277 -1.02 -0.47 26.11
N PRO A 278 -1.81 -0.38 27.21
CA PRO A 278 -3.27 -0.39 27.13
C PRO A 278 -3.86 0.84 26.45
N ALA A 279 -3.19 2.00 26.52
CA ALA A 279 -3.66 3.22 25.88
C ALA A 279 -3.55 3.12 24.35
N LEU A 280 -2.44 2.56 23.86
CA LEU A 280 -2.29 2.26 22.43
C LEU A 280 -3.34 1.26 21.95
N LEU A 281 -3.61 0.19 22.73
CA LEU A 281 -4.64 -0.77 22.34
C LEU A 281 -6.02 -0.11 22.31
N ALA A 282 -6.37 0.70 23.31
CA ALA A 282 -7.66 1.38 23.35
C ALA A 282 -7.86 2.29 22.12
N ALA A 283 -6.85 3.12 21.78
CA ALA A 283 -6.89 3.97 20.60
C ALA A 283 -7.02 3.16 19.31
N LEU A 284 -6.19 2.13 19.12
CA LEU A 284 -6.28 1.23 17.96
C LEU A 284 -7.68 0.57 17.85
N GLN A 285 -8.27 0.16 18.97
CA GLN A 285 -9.61 -0.42 18.96
C GLN A 285 -10.69 0.60 18.59
N THR A 286 -10.57 1.85 19.02
CA THR A 286 -11.45 2.95 18.61
C THR A 286 -11.36 3.16 17.10
N ASP A 287 -10.15 3.26 16.53
CA ASP A 287 -9.95 3.46 15.09
C ASP A 287 -10.55 2.34 14.24
N LEU A 288 -10.23 1.09 14.61
CA LEU A 288 -10.73 -0.08 13.92
C LEU A 288 -12.25 -0.24 14.07
N ALA A 289 -12.83 0.14 15.21
CA ALA A 289 -14.29 0.10 15.38
C ALA A 289 -14.97 1.19 14.54
N ALA A 290 -14.49 2.43 14.62
CA ALA A 290 -15.03 3.58 13.89
C ALA A 290 -15.00 3.35 12.38
N MET A 291 -13.88 2.87 11.84
CA MET A 291 -13.79 2.54 10.41
C MET A 291 -14.68 1.35 10.01
N ALA A 292 -14.75 0.29 10.82
CA ALA A 292 -15.52 -0.90 10.49
C ALA A 292 -17.04 -0.65 10.51
N ASP A 293 -17.51 0.16 11.45
CA ASP A 293 -18.92 0.51 11.62
C ASP A 293 -19.29 1.77 10.80
N GLY A 294 -18.33 2.56 10.34
CA GLY A 294 -18.53 3.76 9.50
C GLY A 294 -18.89 3.47 8.04
N GLY A 295 -19.16 4.53 7.29
CA GLY A 295 -19.44 4.49 5.84
C GLY A 295 -18.19 4.27 4.98
N ILE A 296 -16.99 4.48 5.52
CA ILE A 296 -15.71 4.12 4.86
C ILE A 296 -15.59 2.61 4.60
N HIS A 297 -16.29 1.76 5.36
CA HIS A 297 -16.40 0.34 5.10
C HIS A 297 -17.73 0.03 4.40
N ASP A 298 -17.68 -0.59 3.22
CA ASP A 298 -18.89 -0.97 2.49
C ASP A 298 -19.65 -2.07 3.25
N GLN A 299 -20.69 -1.66 3.97
CA GLN A 299 -21.50 -2.53 4.80
C GLN A 299 -22.25 -3.63 4.03
N VAL A 300 -22.33 -3.56 2.70
CA VAL A 300 -23.00 -4.58 1.88
C VAL A 300 -22.00 -5.50 1.19
N GLY A 301 -21.01 -4.93 0.50
CA GLY A 301 -20.04 -5.70 -0.29
C GLY A 301 -18.74 -6.05 0.42
N GLY A 302 -18.47 -5.41 1.56
CA GLY A 302 -17.15 -5.42 2.18
C GLY A 302 -16.14 -4.58 1.40
N GLY A 303 -14.93 -4.54 1.95
CA GLY A 303 -13.86 -3.68 1.48
C GLY A 303 -14.02 -2.22 1.89
N PHE A 304 -12.90 -1.51 1.91
CA PHE A 304 -12.80 -0.14 2.37
C PHE A 304 -12.67 0.84 1.22
N TYR A 305 -13.31 1.99 1.34
CA TYR A 305 -13.00 3.16 0.54
C TYR A 305 -11.70 3.80 1.02
N ARG A 306 -11.08 4.61 0.16
CA ARG A 306 -9.73 5.12 0.41
C ARG A 306 -9.64 6.05 1.63
N TYR A 307 -10.62 6.93 1.80
CA TYR A 307 -10.68 7.90 2.90
C TYR A 307 -12.10 8.43 3.09
N ALA A 308 -12.34 9.11 4.21
CA ALA A 308 -13.59 9.81 4.49
C ALA A 308 -13.42 11.32 4.35
N THR A 309 -14.38 12.00 3.74
CA THR A 309 -14.37 13.47 3.57
C THR A 309 -14.82 14.21 4.82
N ASP A 310 -15.39 13.50 5.79
CA ASP A 310 -15.88 14.00 7.06
C ASP A 310 -15.08 13.43 8.25
N ASN A 311 -15.40 13.89 9.46
CA ASN A 311 -14.74 13.42 10.68
C ASN A 311 -15.31 12.08 11.16
N ASP A 312 -16.57 11.78 10.85
CA ASP A 312 -17.31 10.65 11.45
C ASP A 312 -17.08 9.31 10.73
N TRP A 313 -16.15 9.27 9.76
CA TRP A 313 -15.93 8.13 8.86
C TRP A 313 -17.18 7.74 8.05
N LEU A 314 -18.15 8.64 7.90
CA LEU A 314 -19.45 8.35 7.29
C LEU A 314 -19.44 8.59 5.78
N VAL A 315 -18.84 9.68 5.30
CA VAL A 315 -18.89 10.05 3.88
C VAL A 315 -17.57 9.64 3.22
N PRO A 316 -17.51 8.53 2.49
CA PRO A 316 -16.29 8.12 1.81
C PRO A 316 -16.08 8.94 0.54
N HIS A 317 -14.83 9.05 0.13
CA HIS A 317 -14.50 9.19 -1.28
C HIS A 317 -14.55 7.78 -1.89
N PHE A 318 -15.53 7.48 -2.75
CA PHE A 318 -16.00 6.11 -3.04
C PHE A 318 -15.04 5.20 -3.83
N GLU A 319 -13.80 5.65 -4.03
CA GLU A 319 -12.70 4.91 -4.61
C GLU A 319 -12.26 3.76 -3.69
N LYS A 320 -12.03 2.57 -4.25
CA LYS A 320 -11.46 1.42 -3.51
C LYS A 320 -10.14 0.98 -4.12
N MET A 321 -9.05 1.14 -3.37
CA MET A 321 -7.71 0.77 -3.81
C MET A 321 -7.28 -0.59 -3.24
N LEU A 322 -6.53 -1.37 -4.04
CA LEU A 322 -6.01 -2.67 -3.61
C LEU A 322 -5.12 -2.55 -2.36
N TYR A 323 -4.28 -1.53 -2.30
CA TYR A 323 -3.36 -1.33 -1.18
C TYR A 323 -4.08 -1.00 0.13
N ASN A 324 -5.20 -0.28 0.10
CA ASN A 324 -6.01 -0.05 1.30
C ASN A 324 -6.61 -1.37 1.78
N GLN A 325 -7.10 -2.21 0.86
CA GLN A 325 -7.63 -3.53 1.22
C GLN A 325 -6.56 -4.39 1.89
N ALA A 326 -5.36 -4.43 1.30
CA ALA A 326 -4.24 -5.21 1.83
C ALA A 326 -3.85 -4.77 3.24
N GLN A 327 -3.59 -3.47 3.42
CA GLN A 327 -3.09 -2.93 4.68
C GLN A 327 -4.14 -3.01 5.79
N LEU A 328 -5.40 -2.62 5.51
CA LEU A 328 -6.46 -2.70 6.51
C LEU A 328 -6.77 -4.15 6.87
N ALA A 329 -6.90 -5.07 5.91
CA ALA A 329 -7.12 -6.47 6.21
C ALA A 329 -5.99 -7.04 7.10
N ARG A 330 -4.73 -6.70 6.81
CA ARG A 330 -3.57 -7.09 7.62
C ARG A 330 -3.64 -6.51 9.04
N LEU A 331 -4.03 -5.24 9.20
CA LEU A 331 -4.24 -4.61 10.52
C LEU A 331 -5.33 -5.31 11.33
N TYR A 332 -6.48 -5.61 10.73
CA TYR A 332 -7.56 -6.33 11.40
C TYR A 332 -7.17 -7.78 11.75
N VAL A 333 -6.46 -8.49 10.88
CA VAL A 333 -5.87 -9.81 11.22
C VAL A 333 -4.92 -9.68 12.40
N GLY A 334 -4.08 -8.65 12.39
CA GLY A 334 -3.10 -8.41 13.43
C GLY A 334 -3.73 -8.06 14.77
N ALA A 335 -4.77 -7.23 14.78
CA ALA A 335 -5.58 -6.89 15.96
C ALA A 335 -6.37 -8.10 16.46
N HIS A 336 -6.88 -8.95 15.56
CA HIS A 336 -7.49 -10.22 15.94
C HIS A 336 -6.51 -11.11 16.69
N ARG A 337 -5.29 -11.31 16.17
CA ARG A 337 -4.23 -12.07 16.84
C ARG A 337 -3.84 -11.50 18.21
N ALA A 338 -3.80 -10.18 18.34
CA ALA A 338 -3.42 -9.50 19.57
C ALA A 338 -4.52 -9.56 20.66
N THR A 339 -5.79 -9.62 20.27
CA THR A 339 -6.93 -9.47 21.22
C THR A 339 -7.82 -10.71 21.33
N GLY A 340 -7.87 -11.54 20.30
CA GLY A 340 -8.87 -12.58 20.10
C GLY A 340 -10.27 -12.05 19.74
N ASN A 341 -10.41 -10.78 19.36
CA ASN A 341 -11.70 -10.20 19.01
C ASN A 341 -12.18 -10.70 17.64
N ALA A 342 -13.32 -11.41 17.64
CA ALA A 342 -13.93 -11.98 16.43
C ALA A 342 -14.45 -10.94 15.43
N ASP A 343 -14.77 -9.72 15.86
CA ASP A 343 -15.22 -8.66 14.93
C ASP A 343 -14.07 -8.23 14.00
N HIS A 344 -12.83 -8.16 14.50
CA HIS A 344 -11.67 -7.87 13.65
C HIS A 344 -11.48 -8.97 12.59
N ALA A 345 -11.60 -10.24 12.98
CA ALA A 345 -11.56 -11.36 12.02
C ALA A 345 -12.69 -11.28 10.98
N ARG A 346 -13.90 -10.87 11.38
CA ARG A 346 -15.03 -10.67 10.46
C ARG A 346 -14.73 -9.56 9.45
N VAL A 347 -14.23 -8.41 9.90
CA VAL A 347 -13.91 -7.27 9.03
C VAL A 347 -12.78 -7.62 8.06
N ALA A 348 -11.73 -8.30 8.53
CA ALA A 348 -10.67 -8.81 7.67
C ALA A 348 -11.20 -9.74 6.57
N ARG A 349 -12.07 -10.70 6.91
CA ARG A 349 -12.71 -11.57 5.91
C ARG A 349 -13.51 -10.77 4.89
N ARG A 350 -14.30 -9.80 5.34
CA ARG A 350 -15.12 -8.97 4.44
C ARG A 350 -14.28 -8.15 3.45
N ALA A 351 -13.13 -7.63 3.88
CA ALA A 351 -12.21 -6.92 2.99
C ALA A 351 -11.57 -7.87 1.96
N LEU A 352 -11.07 -9.03 2.40
CA LEU A 352 -10.44 -10.02 1.50
C LEU A 352 -11.45 -10.70 0.56
N ASP A 353 -12.67 -10.95 1.02
CA ASP A 353 -13.76 -11.49 0.20
C ASP A 353 -14.20 -10.53 -0.90
N PHE A 354 -14.18 -9.24 -0.60
CA PHE A 354 -14.36 -8.21 -1.63
C PHE A 354 -13.26 -8.30 -2.69
N VAL A 355 -11.99 -8.39 -2.30
CA VAL A 355 -10.85 -8.51 -3.24
C VAL A 355 -10.97 -9.76 -4.11
N LEU A 356 -11.27 -10.92 -3.50
CA LEU A 356 -11.43 -12.18 -4.24
C LEU A 356 -12.60 -12.13 -5.23
N ARG A 357 -13.67 -11.40 -4.91
CA ARG A 357 -14.87 -11.32 -5.75
C ARG A 357 -14.77 -10.28 -6.86
N GLU A 358 -14.29 -9.08 -6.54
CA GLU A 358 -14.39 -7.91 -7.42
C GLU A 358 -13.06 -7.55 -8.11
N MET A 359 -11.93 -7.84 -7.44
CA MET A 359 -10.60 -7.37 -7.85
C MET A 359 -9.70 -8.48 -8.38
N SER A 360 -10.14 -9.74 -8.41
CA SER A 360 -9.32 -10.84 -8.93
C SER A 360 -9.30 -10.86 -10.46
N ALA A 361 -8.09 -10.89 -11.02
CA ALA A 361 -7.88 -11.09 -12.45
C ALA A 361 -7.86 -12.59 -12.79
N PRO A 362 -8.45 -13.01 -13.93
CA PRO A 362 -8.38 -14.41 -14.36
C PRO A 362 -6.95 -14.94 -14.56
N SER A 363 -5.98 -14.06 -14.82
CA SER A 363 -4.56 -14.38 -14.93
C SER A 363 -3.90 -14.77 -13.60
N GLY A 364 -4.53 -14.47 -12.46
CA GLY A 364 -4.08 -14.86 -11.12
C GLY A 364 -3.72 -13.69 -10.20
N GLY A 365 -3.43 -12.50 -10.75
CA GLY A 365 -3.19 -11.29 -9.97
C GLY A 365 -4.47 -10.58 -9.53
N PHE A 366 -4.32 -9.39 -8.95
CA PHE A 366 -5.38 -8.49 -8.52
C PHE A 366 -5.28 -7.14 -9.21
N TYR A 367 -6.44 -6.63 -9.61
CA TYR A 367 -6.65 -5.32 -10.21
C TYR A 367 -6.33 -4.18 -9.22
N ALA A 368 -5.95 -3.02 -9.75
CA ALA A 368 -5.43 -1.91 -8.96
C ALA A 368 -6.52 -1.22 -8.12
N ALA A 369 -7.67 -0.93 -8.72
CA ALA A 369 -8.69 -0.11 -8.08
C ALA A 369 -10.10 -0.26 -8.68
N LEU A 370 -11.10 0.21 -7.94
CA LEU A 370 -12.44 0.55 -8.44
C LEU A 370 -12.66 2.06 -8.34
N ASP A 371 -13.25 2.61 -9.39
CA ASP A 371 -13.58 4.03 -9.53
C ASP A 371 -14.59 4.49 -8.47
N ALA A 372 -14.51 5.78 -8.11
CA ALA A 372 -15.49 6.43 -7.26
C ALA A 372 -16.81 6.69 -8.02
N ASP A 373 -16.72 6.93 -9.34
CA ASP A 373 -17.86 7.31 -10.17
C ASP A 373 -18.60 6.09 -10.77
N SER A 374 -19.93 6.16 -10.79
CA SER A 374 -20.78 5.17 -11.46
C SER A 374 -22.12 5.78 -11.88
N GLY A 375 -22.60 5.46 -13.09
CA GLY A 375 -23.94 5.88 -13.54
C GLY A 375 -24.21 7.40 -13.48
N GLY A 376 -23.17 8.22 -13.71
CA GLY A 376 -23.29 9.68 -13.79
C GLY A 376 -23.17 10.44 -12.46
N GLY A 377 -22.57 9.85 -11.43
CA GLY A 377 -22.21 10.55 -10.19
C GLY A 377 -21.35 9.70 -9.25
N GLU A 378 -20.69 10.35 -8.31
CA GLU A 378 -19.85 9.69 -7.30
C GLU A 378 -20.71 8.78 -6.40
N GLY A 379 -20.25 7.56 -6.14
CA GLY A 379 -20.83 6.69 -5.11
C GLY A 379 -22.19 6.07 -5.41
N ARG A 380 -22.90 6.46 -6.49
CA ARG A 380 -24.27 6.02 -6.80
C ARG A 380 -24.51 4.51 -6.73
N TYR A 381 -23.55 3.71 -7.18
CA TYR A 381 -23.62 2.24 -7.08
C TYR A 381 -23.85 1.75 -5.65
N TYR A 382 -23.31 2.45 -4.65
CA TYR A 382 -23.27 2.04 -3.25
C TYR A 382 -24.41 2.60 -2.39
N LEU A 383 -25.11 3.63 -2.85
CA LEU A 383 -26.16 4.32 -2.09
C LEU A 383 -27.49 3.55 -2.05
N TRP A 384 -28.30 3.80 -1.02
CA TRP A 384 -29.59 3.15 -0.83
C TRP A 384 -30.69 4.10 -0.40
N THR A 385 -31.86 3.94 -1.00
CA THR A 385 -33.12 4.53 -0.51
C THR A 385 -33.89 3.51 0.35
N PRO A 386 -34.79 3.98 1.24
CA PRO A 386 -35.67 3.07 1.98
C PRO A 386 -36.52 2.18 1.08
N ALA A 387 -36.92 2.68 -0.09
CA ALA A 387 -37.73 1.94 -1.05
C ALA A 387 -36.94 0.76 -1.65
N GLU A 388 -35.68 0.98 -2.03
CA GLU A 388 -34.82 -0.07 -2.57
C GLU A 388 -34.55 -1.18 -1.54
N ILE A 389 -34.31 -0.83 -0.27
CA ILE A 389 -34.11 -1.81 0.79
C ILE A 389 -35.38 -2.66 1.00
N ARG A 390 -36.56 -2.03 1.02
CA ARG A 390 -37.84 -2.75 1.14
C ARG A 390 -38.14 -3.64 -0.07
N ALA A 391 -37.72 -3.23 -1.26
CA ALA A 391 -37.88 -4.03 -2.47
C ALA A 391 -36.92 -5.24 -2.51
N ALA A 392 -35.73 -5.11 -1.91
CA ALA A 392 -34.71 -6.16 -1.91
C ALA A 392 -34.90 -7.23 -0.82
N LEU A 393 -35.60 -6.91 0.27
CA LEU A 393 -35.66 -7.73 1.48
C LEU A 393 -37.10 -8.11 1.87
N LYS A 394 -37.24 -9.17 2.66
CA LYS A 394 -38.52 -9.49 3.33
C LYS A 394 -38.90 -8.40 4.33
N PRO A 395 -40.20 -8.17 4.62
CA PRO A 395 -40.65 -7.09 5.51
C PRO A 395 -39.93 -7.04 6.87
N GLU A 396 -39.74 -8.17 7.55
CA GLU A 396 -39.04 -8.17 8.86
C GLU A 396 -37.56 -7.79 8.76
N ASP A 397 -36.90 -8.19 7.67
CA ASP A 397 -35.48 -7.92 7.43
C ASP A 397 -35.27 -6.50 6.91
N ALA A 398 -36.17 -5.98 6.08
CA ALA A 398 -36.18 -4.58 5.68
C ALA A 398 -36.34 -3.67 6.90
N ALA A 399 -37.32 -3.94 7.77
CA ALA A 399 -37.54 -3.13 8.97
C ALA A 399 -36.33 -3.18 9.92
N PHE A 400 -35.66 -4.34 10.03
CA PHE A 400 -34.43 -4.48 10.79
C PHE A 400 -33.28 -3.68 10.16
N ALA A 401 -33.00 -3.89 8.86
CA ALA A 401 -31.93 -3.22 8.14
C ALA A 401 -32.06 -1.69 8.18
N LEU A 402 -33.28 -1.16 7.95
CA LEU A 402 -33.54 0.29 7.99
C LEU A 402 -33.18 0.89 9.36
N ARG A 403 -33.53 0.22 10.47
CA ARG A 403 -33.20 0.69 11.82
C ARG A 403 -31.72 0.52 12.14
N THR A 404 -31.16 -0.65 11.82
CA THR A 404 -29.78 -0.98 12.19
C THR A 404 -28.76 -0.15 11.42
N TYR A 405 -29.03 0.14 10.14
CA TYR A 405 -28.15 0.98 9.32
C TYR A 405 -28.47 2.48 9.39
N GLY A 406 -29.38 2.90 10.27
CA GLY A 406 -29.73 4.32 10.44
C GLY A 406 -30.33 4.97 9.18
N VAL A 407 -31.03 4.19 8.35
CA VAL A 407 -31.54 4.67 7.04
C VAL A 407 -32.69 5.65 7.25
N THR A 408 -32.57 6.84 6.69
CA THR A 408 -33.61 7.88 6.74
C THR A 408 -34.28 8.10 5.37
N ALA A 409 -35.42 8.77 5.38
CA ALA A 409 -36.14 9.13 4.15
C ALA A 409 -35.42 10.23 3.34
N THR A 410 -34.73 11.15 4.02
CA THR A 410 -33.97 12.25 3.40
C THR A 410 -32.59 11.83 2.93
N GLY A 411 -32.07 10.70 3.42
CA GLY A 411 -30.70 10.29 3.18
C GLY A 411 -29.68 10.99 4.09
N ASN A 412 -28.43 10.54 3.99
CA ASN A 412 -27.26 11.16 4.59
C ASN A 412 -26.22 11.61 3.53
N PHE A 413 -26.47 11.35 2.25
CA PHE A 413 -25.64 11.78 1.11
C PHE A 413 -26.49 11.89 -0.15
N GLU A 414 -26.52 13.06 -0.78
CA GLU A 414 -27.22 13.33 -2.06
C GLU A 414 -28.68 12.78 -2.15
N GLY A 415 -29.43 12.85 -1.05
CA GLY A 415 -30.83 12.36 -1.02
C GLY A 415 -30.97 10.83 -0.86
N ALA A 416 -29.87 10.10 -0.69
CA ALA A 416 -29.81 8.67 -0.45
C ALA A 416 -28.94 8.36 0.78
N ASN A 417 -28.82 7.06 1.13
CA ASN A 417 -28.12 6.64 2.34
C ASN A 417 -26.86 5.84 2.00
N ILE A 418 -25.74 6.29 2.57
CA ILE A 418 -24.57 5.47 2.87
C ILE A 418 -24.92 4.63 4.09
N LEU A 419 -24.86 3.31 3.94
CA LEU A 419 -25.12 2.39 5.04
C LEU A 419 -23.91 2.39 5.98
N HIS A 420 -24.18 2.58 7.27
CA HIS A 420 -23.22 2.56 8.36
C HIS A 420 -23.94 2.05 9.62
N LEU A 421 -23.21 1.68 10.66
CA LEU A 421 -23.76 1.25 11.94
C LEU A 421 -23.66 2.41 12.95
N PRO A 422 -24.71 3.24 13.11
CA PRO A 422 -24.67 4.39 14.03
C PRO A 422 -24.56 3.99 15.51
N ARG A 423 -24.71 2.70 15.81
CA ARG A 423 -24.53 2.15 17.16
C ARG A 423 -23.71 0.87 17.06
N PRO A 424 -22.64 0.74 17.86
CA PRO A 424 -21.85 -0.48 17.91
C PRO A 424 -22.70 -1.70 18.29
N VAL A 425 -22.47 -2.81 17.60
CA VAL A 425 -23.11 -4.10 17.92
C VAL A 425 -22.27 -4.81 18.98
N THR A 426 -22.74 -4.85 20.24
CA THR A 426 -21.98 -5.36 21.39
C THR A 426 -22.79 -6.35 22.24
N GLY A 427 -22.14 -6.98 23.23
CA GLY A 427 -22.81 -7.84 24.22
C GLY A 427 -23.28 -9.19 23.68
N LEU A 428 -24.26 -9.80 24.38
CA LEU A 428 -24.78 -11.14 24.08
C LEU A 428 -25.52 -11.22 22.73
N GLU A 429 -26.14 -10.11 22.29
CA GLU A 429 -26.85 -10.03 21.02
C GLU A 429 -25.92 -9.93 19.81
N ARG A 430 -24.61 -9.71 20.04
CA ARG A 430 -23.65 -9.46 18.98
C ARG A 430 -23.66 -10.53 17.90
N ASN A 431 -23.48 -11.80 18.27
CA ASN A 431 -23.39 -12.88 17.28
C ASN A 431 -24.70 -13.04 16.50
N PRO A 432 -25.90 -13.13 17.13
CA PRO A 432 -27.18 -13.15 16.41
C PRO A 432 -27.38 -11.97 15.44
N VAL A 433 -27.04 -10.75 15.86
CA VAL A 433 -27.16 -9.55 15.03
C VAL A 433 -26.22 -9.62 13.83
N ARG A 434 -24.93 -9.96 14.04
CA ARG A 434 -23.94 -10.07 12.95
C ARG A 434 -24.35 -11.14 11.94
N THR A 435 -24.80 -12.31 12.39
CA THR A 435 -25.30 -13.38 11.49
C THR A 435 -26.51 -12.93 10.67
N ARG A 436 -27.45 -12.19 11.28
CA ARG A 436 -28.60 -11.65 10.55
C ARG A 436 -28.18 -10.59 9.52
N LEU A 437 -27.25 -9.70 9.88
CA LEU A 437 -26.71 -8.70 8.97
C LEU A 437 -25.99 -9.36 7.78
N ASP A 438 -25.15 -10.37 8.00
CA ASP A 438 -24.45 -11.05 6.90
C ASP A 438 -25.43 -11.67 5.89
N ARG A 439 -26.57 -12.20 6.36
CA ARG A 439 -27.66 -12.69 5.48
C ARG A 439 -28.32 -11.56 4.70
N ILE A 440 -28.60 -10.43 5.35
CA ILE A 440 -29.22 -9.25 4.74
C ILE A 440 -28.28 -8.65 3.68
N ASP A 441 -27.01 -8.48 4.03
CA ASP A 441 -25.99 -7.92 3.15
C ASP A 441 -25.84 -8.75 1.87
N ALA A 442 -25.88 -10.08 1.97
CA ALA A 442 -25.86 -10.96 0.81
C ALA A 442 -27.07 -10.75 -0.13
N GLN A 443 -28.25 -10.41 0.41
CA GLN A 443 -29.44 -10.08 -0.39
C GLN A 443 -29.33 -8.70 -1.02
N LEU A 444 -28.88 -7.70 -0.23
CA LEU A 444 -28.62 -6.34 -0.73
C LEU A 444 -27.55 -6.35 -1.81
N LEU A 445 -26.49 -7.15 -1.67
CA LEU A 445 -25.43 -7.27 -2.67
C LEU A 445 -25.97 -7.81 -4.00
N LYS A 446 -26.85 -8.83 -3.96
CA LYS A 446 -27.53 -9.36 -5.16
C LYS A 446 -28.42 -8.32 -5.84
N ALA A 447 -29.08 -7.46 -5.06
CA ALA A 447 -29.87 -6.37 -5.61
C ALA A 447 -28.97 -5.28 -6.22
N ARG A 448 -27.88 -4.90 -5.53
CA ARG A 448 -26.90 -3.90 -5.98
C ARG A 448 -26.20 -4.30 -7.28
N ALA A 449 -25.88 -5.58 -7.46
CA ALA A 449 -25.20 -6.10 -8.64
C ALA A 449 -25.98 -5.89 -9.97
N LYS A 450 -27.25 -5.46 -9.92
CA LYS A 450 -28.07 -5.11 -11.09
C LYS A 450 -27.88 -3.66 -11.54
N ARG A 451 -27.19 -2.84 -10.76
CA ARG A 451 -26.90 -1.42 -11.06
C ARG A 451 -25.67 -1.30 -11.95
N PRO A 452 -25.48 -0.18 -12.67
CA PRO A 452 -24.22 0.10 -13.36
C PRO A 452 -23.06 0.12 -12.36
N ALA A 453 -22.12 -0.82 -12.52
CA ALA A 453 -20.96 -0.92 -11.65
C ALA A 453 -19.95 0.21 -11.92
N PRO A 454 -19.16 0.62 -10.92
CA PRO A 454 -18.03 1.51 -11.14
C PRO A 454 -17.03 0.91 -12.14
N HIS A 455 -16.30 1.78 -12.83
CA HIS A 455 -15.20 1.32 -13.67
C HIS A 455 -14.13 0.65 -12.82
N ARG A 456 -13.50 -0.40 -13.36
CA ARG A 456 -12.41 -1.10 -12.71
C ARG A 456 -11.12 -0.77 -13.44
N ASP A 457 -10.11 -0.35 -12.69
CA ASP A 457 -8.75 -0.29 -13.22
C ASP A 457 -8.21 -1.71 -13.30
N ASP A 458 -8.32 -2.30 -14.50
CA ASP A 458 -7.90 -3.67 -14.81
C ASP A 458 -6.35 -3.86 -14.83
N LYS A 459 -5.58 -2.84 -14.47
CA LYS A 459 -4.13 -2.93 -14.33
C LYS A 459 -3.75 -3.78 -13.12
N VAL A 460 -2.73 -4.63 -13.29
CA VAL A 460 -2.11 -5.37 -12.19
C VAL A 460 -0.76 -4.71 -11.86
N LEU A 461 -0.61 -4.18 -10.64
CA LEU A 461 0.63 -3.57 -10.16
C LEU A 461 1.39 -4.54 -9.23
N THR A 462 2.67 -4.77 -9.52
CA THR A 462 3.52 -5.73 -8.79
C THR A 462 3.57 -5.43 -7.29
N GLY A 463 3.90 -4.20 -6.91
CA GLY A 463 4.00 -3.80 -5.51
C GLY A 463 2.69 -3.98 -4.74
N TRP A 464 1.56 -3.51 -5.28
CA TRP A 464 0.27 -3.59 -4.59
C TRP A 464 -0.22 -5.03 -4.45
N ASN A 465 0.07 -5.87 -5.45
CA ASN A 465 -0.17 -7.30 -5.35
C ASN A 465 0.75 -7.96 -4.31
N GLY A 466 2.00 -7.49 -4.17
CA GLY A 466 2.90 -7.90 -3.09
C GLY A 466 2.30 -7.68 -1.70
N LEU A 467 1.77 -6.48 -1.44
CA LEU A 467 1.05 -6.17 -0.19
C LEU A 467 -0.16 -7.10 0.02
N MET A 468 -0.94 -7.35 -1.04
CA MET A 468 -2.11 -8.23 -0.97
C MET A 468 -1.71 -9.70 -0.72
N ILE A 469 -0.61 -10.18 -1.31
CA ILE A 469 -0.07 -11.52 -1.06
C ILE A 469 0.29 -11.67 0.42
N THR A 470 0.95 -10.68 1.02
CA THR A 470 1.24 -10.65 2.46
C THR A 470 -0.05 -10.75 3.29
N ALA A 471 -1.04 -9.89 2.99
CA ALA A 471 -2.30 -9.86 3.72
C ALA A 471 -3.07 -11.19 3.63
N LEU A 472 -3.17 -11.79 2.44
CA LEU A 472 -3.83 -13.08 2.22
C LEU A 472 -3.11 -14.24 2.90
N ALA A 473 -1.77 -14.29 2.85
CA ALA A 473 -0.99 -15.33 3.50
C ALA A 473 -1.15 -15.26 5.02
N GLU A 474 -0.97 -14.07 5.61
CA GLU A 474 -1.15 -13.88 7.06
C GLU A 474 -2.60 -14.16 7.50
N ALA A 475 -3.59 -13.77 6.71
CA ALA A 475 -5.00 -14.05 6.98
C ALA A 475 -5.33 -15.54 6.88
N ALA A 476 -4.77 -16.27 5.90
CA ALA A 476 -4.98 -17.71 5.77
C ALA A 476 -4.55 -18.46 7.04
N ASP A 477 -3.37 -18.10 7.56
CA ASP A 477 -2.79 -18.67 8.78
C ASP A 477 -3.54 -18.21 10.05
N ALA A 478 -3.96 -16.95 10.13
CA ALA A 478 -4.66 -16.41 11.29
C ALA A 478 -6.12 -16.87 11.41
N LEU A 479 -6.81 -17.04 10.28
CA LEU A 479 -8.25 -17.22 10.22
C LEU A 479 -8.68 -18.64 9.81
N ASP A 480 -7.70 -19.51 9.55
CA ASP A 480 -7.88 -20.89 9.05
C ASP A 480 -8.65 -20.93 7.72
N GLU A 481 -8.19 -20.15 6.74
CA GLU A 481 -8.89 -19.92 5.45
C GLU A 481 -8.00 -20.31 4.25
N PRO A 482 -8.01 -21.59 3.81
CA PRO A 482 -7.14 -22.09 2.73
C PRO A 482 -7.29 -21.35 1.41
N ARG A 483 -8.49 -20.85 1.09
CA ARG A 483 -8.77 -20.08 -0.13
C ARG A 483 -7.96 -18.79 -0.25
N TYR A 484 -7.58 -18.17 0.87
CA TYR A 484 -6.71 -17.00 0.85
C TYR A 484 -5.28 -17.39 0.50
N LEU A 485 -4.78 -18.50 1.04
CA LEU A 485 -3.46 -19.02 0.69
C LEU A 485 -3.37 -19.40 -0.79
N ASP A 486 -4.40 -20.04 -1.34
CA ASP A 486 -4.44 -20.38 -2.76
C ASP A 486 -4.47 -19.13 -3.66
N ALA A 487 -5.20 -18.09 -3.27
CA ALA A 487 -5.19 -16.82 -3.97
C ALA A 487 -3.80 -16.14 -3.92
N ALA A 488 -3.16 -16.11 -2.75
CA ALA A 488 -1.82 -15.57 -2.58
C ALA A 488 -0.77 -16.32 -3.45
N ARG A 489 -0.81 -17.65 -3.46
CA ARG A 489 0.08 -18.49 -4.28
C ARG A 489 -0.11 -18.25 -5.78
N ARG A 490 -1.36 -18.15 -6.24
CA ARG A 490 -1.67 -17.85 -7.66
C ARG A 490 -1.16 -16.47 -8.07
N ALA A 491 -1.38 -15.45 -7.25
CA ALA A 491 -0.87 -14.11 -7.51
C ALA A 491 0.66 -14.07 -7.56
N ALA A 492 1.34 -14.68 -6.57
CA ALA A 492 2.80 -14.75 -6.56
C ALA A 492 3.37 -15.53 -7.75
N ALA A 493 2.73 -16.63 -8.15
CA ALA A 493 3.13 -17.40 -9.33
C ALA A 493 2.94 -16.59 -10.63
N PHE A 494 1.81 -15.90 -10.78
CA PHE A 494 1.54 -15.03 -11.92
C PHE A 494 2.59 -13.92 -12.02
N LEU A 495 2.87 -13.19 -10.94
CA LEU A 495 3.88 -12.14 -10.94
C LEU A 495 5.26 -12.69 -11.28
N TRP A 496 5.64 -13.84 -10.70
CA TRP A 496 6.94 -14.45 -11.01
C TRP A 496 7.05 -14.91 -12.47
N GLN A 497 5.96 -15.32 -13.11
CA GLN A 497 5.96 -15.79 -14.50
C GLN A 497 5.85 -14.65 -15.52
N THR A 498 5.03 -13.64 -15.23
CA THR A 498 4.65 -12.59 -16.19
C THR A 498 5.37 -11.27 -15.93
N HIS A 499 5.61 -10.92 -14.66
CA HIS A 499 6.25 -9.65 -14.31
C HIS A 499 7.76 -9.80 -14.09
N ARG A 500 8.31 -11.01 -13.98
CA ARG A 500 9.76 -11.20 -13.99
C ARG A 500 10.31 -11.04 -15.41
N ARG A 501 11.29 -10.17 -15.59
CA ARG A 501 11.96 -9.91 -16.87
C ARG A 501 12.96 -11.00 -17.22
N SER A 502 13.12 -11.33 -18.50
CA SER A 502 14.08 -12.36 -18.96
C SER A 502 15.53 -12.09 -18.53
N GLU A 503 15.91 -10.82 -18.47
CA GLU A 503 17.26 -10.31 -18.25
C GLU A 503 17.60 -9.99 -16.79
N GLY A 504 16.64 -10.06 -15.87
CA GLY A 504 16.80 -9.50 -14.53
C GLY A 504 15.77 -8.44 -14.19
N GLY A 505 15.36 -8.36 -12.93
CA GLY A 505 14.38 -7.38 -12.46
C GLY A 505 12.91 -7.69 -12.79
N LEU A 506 12.07 -6.72 -12.43
CA LEU A 506 10.61 -6.79 -12.50
C LEU A 506 10.05 -5.77 -13.50
N TRP A 507 8.91 -6.11 -14.08
CA TRP A 507 7.93 -5.18 -14.63
C TRP A 507 7.05 -4.68 -13.47
N ARG A 508 6.65 -3.42 -13.55
CA ARG A 508 5.79 -2.78 -12.58
C ARG A 508 4.33 -3.13 -12.79
N THR A 509 3.91 -3.14 -14.06
CA THR A 509 2.50 -3.23 -14.41
C THR A 509 2.26 -4.31 -15.46
N SER A 510 1.03 -4.84 -15.49
CA SER A 510 0.49 -5.46 -16.70
C SER A 510 -0.96 -5.08 -16.92
N LEU A 511 -1.36 -5.02 -18.20
CA LEU A 511 -2.74 -4.85 -18.62
C LEU A 511 -3.09 -6.00 -19.58
N ALA A 512 -4.19 -6.71 -19.29
CA ALA A 512 -4.59 -7.90 -20.04
C ALA A 512 -3.46 -8.94 -20.21
N GLY A 513 -2.62 -9.11 -19.17
CA GLY A 513 -1.51 -10.06 -19.15
C GLY A 513 -0.24 -9.58 -19.88
N ARG A 514 -0.24 -8.41 -20.52
CA ARG A 514 0.95 -7.83 -21.13
C ARG A 514 1.67 -6.94 -20.12
N ALA A 515 2.86 -7.36 -19.70
CA ALA A 515 3.67 -6.62 -18.74
C ALA A 515 4.46 -5.47 -19.40
N SER A 516 4.66 -4.39 -18.64
CA SER A 516 5.39 -3.20 -19.07
C SER A 516 5.83 -2.35 -17.86
N ALA A 517 6.54 -1.25 -18.18
CA ALA A 517 7.18 -0.29 -17.28
C ALA A 517 8.18 -0.91 -16.27
N PRO A 518 9.44 -0.46 -16.23
CA PRO A 518 10.41 -0.99 -15.27
C PRO A 518 9.90 -0.93 -13.82
N GLY A 519 10.09 -2.01 -13.07
CA GLY A 519 9.77 -2.08 -11.64
C GLY A 519 10.57 -1.08 -10.82
N MET A 520 9.95 -0.55 -9.78
CA MET A 520 10.52 0.40 -8.82
C MET A 520 10.76 -0.29 -7.48
N LEU A 521 11.50 0.35 -6.57
CA LEU A 521 11.89 -0.26 -5.28
C LEU A 521 10.71 -0.91 -4.54
N GLU A 522 9.55 -0.26 -4.53
CA GLU A 522 8.33 -0.79 -3.91
C GLU A 522 7.86 -2.13 -4.51
N ASP A 523 8.01 -2.32 -5.82
CA ASP A 523 7.62 -3.54 -6.52
C ASP A 523 8.44 -4.74 -6.04
N TYR A 524 9.73 -4.52 -5.75
CA TYR A 524 10.63 -5.54 -5.24
C TYR A 524 10.41 -5.75 -3.74
N ALA A 525 10.35 -4.67 -2.96
CA ALA A 525 10.23 -4.75 -1.50
C ALA A 525 8.92 -5.42 -1.09
N TYR A 526 7.78 -5.00 -1.66
CA TYR A 526 6.48 -5.55 -1.27
C TYR A 526 6.29 -6.97 -1.79
N LEU A 527 6.77 -7.30 -3.00
CA LEU A 527 6.73 -8.67 -3.48
C LEU A 527 7.63 -9.58 -2.65
N ALA A 528 8.85 -9.14 -2.30
CA ALA A 528 9.73 -9.92 -1.43
C ALA A 528 9.11 -10.18 -0.05
N GLU A 529 8.45 -9.18 0.56
CA GLU A 529 7.69 -9.39 1.81
C GLU A 529 6.58 -10.44 1.63
N GLY A 530 5.80 -10.35 0.54
CA GLY A 530 4.76 -11.32 0.24
C GLY A 530 5.28 -12.74 0.01
N LEU A 531 6.43 -12.89 -0.65
CA LEU A 531 7.10 -14.18 -0.84
C LEU A 531 7.63 -14.74 0.48
N ILE A 532 8.13 -13.88 1.38
CA ILE A 532 8.51 -14.29 2.75
C ILE A 532 7.28 -14.75 3.53
N ALA A 533 6.15 -14.05 3.43
CA ALA A 533 4.91 -14.47 4.07
C ALA A 533 4.42 -15.83 3.54
N LEU A 534 4.54 -16.09 2.22
CA LEU A 534 4.26 -17.41 1.65
C LEU A 534 5.22 -18.48 2.15
N TYR A 535 6.53 -18.19 2.25
CA TYR A 535 7.49 -19.11 2.85
C TYR A 535 7.13 -19.42 4.30
N ASP A 536 6.77 -18.40 5.09
CA ASP A 536 6.33 -18.59 6.45
C ASP A 536 5.16 -19.58 6.46
N VAL A 537 4.04 -19.31 5.79
CA VAL A 537 2.87 -20.20 5.85
C VAL A 537 3.11 -21.60 5.25
N THR A 538 3.86 -21.71 4.15
CA THR A 538 3.96 -22.98 3.39
C THR A 538 5.22 -23.81 3.66
N GLN A 539 6.29 -23.17 4.16
CA GLN A 539 7.63 -23.73 4.27
C GLN A 539 8.24 -24.21 2.93
N ASP A 540 7.70 -23.76 1.79
CA ASP A 540 8.27 -24.00 0.47
C ASP A 540 9.44 -23.05 0.21
N ALA A 541 10.66 -23.61 0.19
CA ALA A 541 11.92 -22.87 0.02
C ALA A 541 11.97 -22.05 -1.28
N THR A 542 11.18 -22.41 -2.30
CA THR A 542 11.08 -21.65 -3.56
C THR A 542 10.76 -20.18 -3.30
N TRP A 543 9.86 -19.89 -2.36
CA TRP A 543 9.46 -18.52 -2.05
C TRP A 543 10.58 -17.74 -1.36
N LEU A 544 11.30 -18.36 -0.45
CA LEU A 544 12.45 -17.74 0.23
C LEU A 544 13.58 -17.43 -0.76
N THR A 545 13.90 -18.36 -1.66
CA THR A 545 14.91 -18.15 -2.72
C THR A 545 14.54 -17.02 -3.67
N ARG A 546 13.26 -16.91 -4.03
CA ARG A 546 12.76 -15.80 -4.84
C ARG A 546 12.86 -14.46 -4.09
N ALA A 547 12.53 -14.44 -2.80
CA ALA A 547 12.68 -13.24 -1.98
C ALA A 547 14.15 -12.79 -1.86
N GLN A 548 15.08 -13.73 -1.67
CA GLN A 548 16.53 -13.46 -1.69
C GLN A 548 16.97 -12.85 -3.03
N THR A 549 16.49 -13.42 -4.15
CA THR A 549 16.76 -12.89 -5.50
C THR A 549 16.29 -11.44 -5.65
N LEU A 550 15.09 -11.11 -5.15
CA LEU A 550 14.56 -9.75 -5.20
C LEU A 550 15.34 -8.80 -4.28
N ALA A 551 15.81 -9.26 -3.13
CA ALA A 551 16.66 -8.46 -2.25
C ALA A 551 18.01 -8.12 -2.90
N ASP A 552 18.59 -9.06 -3.64
CA ASP A 552 19.82 -8.85 -4.41
C ASP A 552 19.59 -7.87 -5.57
N ASP A 553 18.47 -8.01 -6.29
CA ASP A 553 18.06 -7.06 -7.33
C ASP A 553 17.85 -5.64 -6.75
N MET A 554 17.26 -5.50 -5.55
CA MET A 554 17.07 -4.18 -4.92
C MET A 554 18.41 -3.48 -4.68
N ALA A 555 19.35 -4.17 -4.05
CA ALA A 555 20.67 -3.63 -3.75
C ALA A 555 21.43 -3.25 -5.03
N ALA A 556 21.36 -4.07 -6.07
CA ALA A 556 22.07 -3.85 -7.33
C ALA A 556 21.51 -2.70 -8.17
N ARG A 557 20.18 -2.50 -8.16
CA ARG A 557 19.49 -1.52 -9.04
C ARG A 557 19.26 -0.16 -8.39
N PHE A 558 18.95 -0.17 -7.10
CA PHE A 558 18.52 1.03 -6.39
C PHE A 558 19.59 1.56 -5.43
N GLY A 559 20.59 0.74 -5.09
CA GLY A 559 21.79 1.19 -4.39
C GLY A 559 22.63 2.13 -5.26
N ALA A 560 23.14 3.21 -4.68
CA ALA A 560 24.15 4.05 -5.34
C ALA A 560 25.57 3.65 -4.90
N GLN A 561 26.58 4.12 -5.63
CA GLN A 561 27.97 4.05 -5.18
C GLN A 561 28.15 4.98 -3.97
N GLY A 562 28.16 4.41 -2.75
CA GLY A 562 28.29 5.14 -1.47
C GLY A 562 27.22 4.74 -0.44
N ALA A 563 27.22 5.39 0.73
CA ALA A 563 26.26 5.14 1.81
C ALA A 563 25.03 6.04 1.71
N VAL A 564 24.22 5.88 0.65
CA VAL A 564 22.92 6.56 0.49
C VAL A 564 21.77 5.56 0.48
N ALA A 565 20.59 6.03 0.87
CA ALA A 565 19.37 5.22 0.86
C ALA A 565 19.04 4.78 -0.57
N TRP A 566 18.30 3.67 -0.70
CA TRP A 566 17.91 3.18 -2.00
C TRP A 566 16.90 4.10 -2.67
N ALA A 567 17.18 4.46 -3.92
CA ALA A 567 16.30 5.29 -4.73
C ALA A 567 15.02 4.55 -5.09
N LEU A 568 13.92 5.28 -5.25
CA LEU A 568 12.63 4.74 -5.67
C LEU A 568 12.72 4.08 -7.05
N ALA A 569 13.48 4.68 -7.98
CA ALA A 569 13.61 4.19 -9.35
C ALA A 569 15.08 4.23 -9.84
N GLU A 570 15.35 3.49 -10.90
CA GLU A 570 16.56 3.67 -11.71
C GLU A 570 16.56 5.08 -12.34
N THR A 571 17.73 5.62 -12.69
CA THR A 571 17.84 6.99 -13.22
C THR A 571 17.10 7.15 -14.55
N ASP A 572 16.14 8.07 -14.63
CA ASP A 572 15.53 8.51 -15.89
C ASP A 572 16.30 9.71 -16.46
N PRO A 573 16.96 9.59 -17.64
CA PRO A 573 17.69 10.70 -18.25
C PRO A 573 16.78 11.88 -18.66
N LEU A 574 15.47 11.67 -18.78
CA LEU A 574 14.48 12.71 -19.12
C LEU A 574 14.02 13.51 -17.91
N ALA A 575 14.30 13.03 -16.69
CA ALA A 575 13.98 13.70 -15.43
C ALA A 575 15.26 13.97 -14.61
N PRO A 576 16.18 14.82 -15.09
CA PRO A 576 17.53 14.95 -14.53
C PRO A 576 17.59 15.69 -13.17
N ILE A 577 16.46 16.06 -12.59
CA ILE A 577 16.38 16.89 -11.38
C ILE A 577 16.92 16.12 -10.17
N ALA A 578 16.31 15.00 -9.81
CA ALA A 578 16.73 14.19 -8.68
C ALA A 578 16.17 12.77 -8.83
N ARG A 579 16.86 11.80 -8.20
CA ARG A 579 16.28 10.47 -8.00
C ARG A 579 15.46 10.51 -6.71
N PRO A 580 14.13 10.35 -6.78
CA PRO A 580 13.31 10.31 -5.57
C PRO A 580 13.71 9.17 -4.67
N LEU A 581 13.60 9.43 -3.38
CA LEU A 581 13.70 8.42 -2.34
C LEU A 581 12.30 8.24 -1.78
N ASP A 582 11.94 7.00 -1.54
CA ASP A 582 10.69 6.69 -0.84
C ASP A 582 11.02 6.26 0.58
N THR A 583 11.22 7.26 1.46
CA THR A 583 11.62 7.04 2.86
C THR A 583 10.48 7.24 3.85
N ALA A 584 9.57 8.17 3.56
CA ALA A 584 8.45 8.50 4.43
C ALA A 584 7.19 7.72 4.05
N ASP A 585 6.41 7.32 5.05
CA ASP A 585 5.13 6.67 4.85
C ASP A 585 4.08 7.65 4.32
N GLY A 586 3.22 7.16 3.44
CA GLY A 586 2.04 7.87 2.95
C GLY A 586 0.81 6.96 2.99
N ALA A 587 0.02 6.97 1.91
CA ALA A 587 -1.04 5.97 1.73
C ALA A 587 -0.50 4.54 1.54
N LEU A 588 0.78 4.43 1.15
CA LEU A 588 1.56 3.21 1.10
C LEU A 588 2.64 3.27 2.19
N PRO A 589 3.09 2.13 2.72
CA PRO A 589 4.28 2.10 3.55
C PRO A 589 5.49 2.56 2.73
N SER A 590 6.52 3.09 3.36
CA SER A 590 7.77 3.46 2.68
C SER A 590 8.47 2.21 2.11
N ALA A 591 8.82 2.24 0.83
CA ALA A 591 9.54 1.15 0.17
C ALA A 591 10.89 0.86 0.81
N ASN A 592 11.62 1.90 1.26
CA ASN A 592 12.86 1.70 2.03
C ASN A 592 12.58 1.05 3.39
N GLY A 593 11.48 1.42 4.05
CA GLY A 593 11.05 0.78 5.29
C GLY A 593 10.79 -0.71 5.11
N VAL A 594 10.01 -1.08 4.08
CA VAL A 594 9.73 -2.49 3.78
C VAL A 594 10.97 -3.23 3.31
N ALA A 595 11.88 -2.58 2.58
CA ALA A 595 13.16 -3.17 2.20
C ALA A 595 14.01 -3.56 3.42
N VAL A 596 14.11 -2.69 4.45
CA VAL A 596 14.80 -3.02 5.71
C VAL A 596 14.10 -4.18 6.43
N HIS A 597 12.76 -4.21 6.44
CA HIS A 597 12.00 -5.35 6.96
C HIS A 597 12.33 -6.66 6.23
N VAL A 598 12.36 -6.64 4.90
CA VAL A 598 12.69 -7.81 4.06
C VAL A 598 14.09 -8.31 4.38
N LEU A 599 15.09 -7.42 4.41
CA LEU A 599 16.48 -7.80 4.74
C LEU A 599 16.59 -8.40 6.15
N ALA A 600 15.96 -7.79 7.15
CA ALA A 600 15.94 -8.32 8.51
C ALA A 600 15.25 -9.71 8.58
N ALA A 601 14.14 -9.87 7.87
CA ALA A 601 13.38 -11.12 7.80
C ALA A 601 14.18 -12.23 7.09
N LEU A 602 14.86 -11.90 5.99
CA LEU A 602 15.75 -12.82 5.26
C LEU A 602 16.92 -13.26 6.12
N ALA A 603 17.56 -12.36 6.87
CA ALA A 603 18.66 -12.71 7.76
C ALA A 603 18.25 -13.78 8.78
N ARG A 604 17.05 -13.65 9.37
CA ARG A 604 16.52 -14.60 10.36
C ARG A 604 16.14 -15.96 9.75
N ARG A 605 15.60 -15.97 8.53
CA ARG A 605 15.11 -17.19 7.85
C ARG A 605 16.20 -17.97 7.12
N SER A 606 17.13 -17.26 6.47
CA SER A 606 18.21 -17.86 5.67
C SER A 606 19.46 -18.16 6.50
N GLY A 607 19.71 -17.38 7.55
CA GLY A 607 20.95 -17.42 8.31
C GLY A 607 22.11 -16.63 7.69
N GLU A 608 21.91 -15.99 6.54
CA GLU A 608 22.95 -15.24 5.84
C GLU A 608 23.16 -13.85 6.48
N THR A 609 24.35 -13.62 7.05
CA THR A 609 24.67 -12.37 7.77
C THR A 609 24.65 -11.13 6.87
N ARG A 610 24.95 -11.29 5.57
CA ARG A 610 24.93 -10.21 4.58
C ARG A 610 23.62 -9.43 4.55
N PHE A 611 22.48 -10.08 4.82
CA PHE A 611 21.19 -9.40 4.88
C PHE A 611 21.02 -8.57 6.14
N ALA A 612 21.52 -9.05 7.29
CA ALA A 612 21.52 -8.26 8.52
C ALA A 612 22.44 -7.04 8.41
N GLU A 613 23.62 -7.22 7.82
CA GLU A 613 24.58 -6.14 7.54
C GLU A 613 23.97 -5.10 6.59
N ALA A 614 23.31 -5.53 5.51
CA ALA A 614 22.60 -4.64 4.60
C ALA A 614 21.45 -3.89 5.28
N ALA A 615 20.66 -4.56 6.12
CA ALA A 615 19.58 -3.93 6.89
C ALA A 615 20.12 -2.84 7.84
N GLN A 616 21.20 -3.14 8.57
CA GLN A 616 21.87 -2.20 9.47
C GLN A 616 22.42 -0.99 8.70
N ALA A 617 23.05 -1.23 7.54
CA ALA A 617 23.59 -0.16 6.70
C ALA A 617 22.49 0.78 6.19
N GLN A 618 21.37 0.23 5.69
CA GLN A 618 20.24 1.05 5.23
C GLN A 618 19.59 1.82 6.39
N LEU A 619 19.40 1.17 7.54
CA LEU A 619 18.83 1.85 8.71
C LEU A 619 19.74 2.99 9.21
N ALA A 620 21.06 2.80 9.21
CA ALA A 620 22.01 3.83 9.62
C ALA A 620 21.95 5.06 8.72
N VAL A 621 21.80 4.87 7.40
CA VAL A 621 21.65 5.98 6.45
C VAL A 621 20.32 6.72 6.64
N LEU A 622 19.26 6.00 6.99
CA LEU A 622 17.92 6.57 7.16
C LEU A 622 17.64 7.11 8.57
N ALA A 623 18.54 6.87 9.54
CA ALA A 623 18.35 7.27 10.93
C ALA A 623 18.09 8.78 11.10
N GLY A 624 18.79 9.62 10.33
CA GLY A 624 18.57 11.07 10.35
C GLY A 624 17.14 11.48 9.94
N ASN A 625 16.56 10.81 8.94
CA ASN A 625 15.18 11.04 8.51
C ASN A 625 14.18 10.63 9.59
N ILE A 626 14.40 9.48 10.22
CA ILE A 626 13.58 8.97 11.32
C ILE A 626 13.61 9.95 12.49
N VAL A 627 14.79 10.40 12.92
CA VAL A 627 14.92 11.32 14.08
C VAL A 627 14.25 12.67 13.82
N ARG A 628 14.33 13.21 12.59
CA ARG A 628 13.70 14.49 12.23
C ARG A 628 12.18 14.43 12.19
N ASN A 629 11.61 13.34 11.68
CA ASN A 629 10.16 13.15 11.60
C ASN A 629 9.77 11.69 11.90
N PRO A 630 9.76 11.27 13.18
CA PRO A 630 9.52 9.87 13.52
C PRO A 630 8.14 9.36 13.07
N ALA A 631 7.10 10.20 13.21
CA ALA A 631 5.74 9.84 12.83
C ALA A 631 5.60 9.54 11.33
N GLY A 632 6.32 10.28 10.48
CA GLY A 632 6.32 10.02 9.03
C GLY A 632 7.16 8.80 8.61
N HIS A 633 7.77 8.05 9.54
CA HIS A 633 8.66 6.92 9.24
C HIS A 633 8.33 5.70 10.13
N ALA A 634 7.04 5.47 10.39
CA ALA A 634 6.52 4.36 11.16
C ALA A 634 6.96 2.97 10.64
N THR A 635 7.00 2.77 9.33
CA THR A 635 7.47 1.50 8.73
C THR A 635 8.95 1.27 9.02
N LEU A 636 9.79 2.32 8.97
CA LEU A 636 11.20 2.20 9.33
C LEU A 636 11.42 1.99 10.84
N LEU A 637 10.61 2.62 11.69
CA LEU A 637 10.67 2.40 13.14
C LEU A 637 10.35 0.95 13.50
N THR A 638 9.32 0.37 12.89
CA THR A 638 9.00 -1.06 13.08
C THR A 638 10.11 -1.97 12.52
N ALA A 639 10.77 -1.58 11.42
CA ALA A 639 11.89 -2.32 10.86
C ALA A 639 13.11 -2.31 11.80
N ALA A 640 13.40 -1.15 12.39
CA ALA A 640 14.45 -0.99 13.39
C ALA A 640 14.21 -1.85 14.63
N ASP A 641 12.99 -1.84 15.16
CA ASP A 641 12.61 -2.69 16.29
C ASP A 641 12.69 -4.18 15.95
N ARG A 642 12.32 -4.57 14.73
CA ARG A 642 12.48 -5.96 14.26
C ARG A 642 13.94 -6.39 14.24
N LEU A 643 14.82 -5.51 13.76
CA LEU A 643 16.25 -5.76 13.67
C LEU A 643 16.91 -5.84 15.05
N HIS A 644 16.59 -4.91 15.95
CA HIS A 644 17.23 -4.78 17.26
C HIS A 644 16.59 -5.64 18.35
N GLN A 645 15.28 -5.83 18.32
CA GLN A 645 14.51 -6.48 19.39
C GLN A 645 13.85 -7.80 18.95
N GLY A 646 13.88 -8.13 17.65
CA GLY A 646 13.27 -9.34 17.09
C GLY A 646 11.86 -9.13 16.53
N GLU A 647 11.34 -10.18 15.87
CA GLU A 647 10.04 -10.16 15.19
C GLU A 647 8.86 -10.21 16.18
N THR A 648 7.72 -9.63 15.78
CA THR A 648 6.43 -9.75 16.48
C THR A 648 5.49 -10.69 15.72
N GLY A 649 4.52 -11.30 16.41
CA GLY A 649 3.59 -12.26 15.82
C GLY A 649 3.86 -13.73 16.19
N PRO A 650 3.13 -14.70 15.61
CA PRO A 650 3.14 -16.10 16.05
C PRO A 650 4.44 -16.84 15.78
N ARG A 651 5.23 -16.37 14.81
CA ARG A 651 6.32 -17.14 14.21
C ARG A 651 7.66 -16.49 14.44
N HIS A 652 8.61 -17.28 14.92
CA HIS A 652 9.97 -16.85 15.20
C HIS A 652 10.97 -17.86 14.63
N TYR A 653 12.19 -17.39 14.41
CA TYR A 653 13.28 -18.19 13.86
C TYR A 653 14.48 -18.12 14.79
N ALA A 654 15.02 -19.29 15.15
CA ALA A 654 16.25 -19.48 15.91
C ALA A 654 17.32 -20.14 15.05
N ALA A 655 18.56 -20.11 15.55
CA ALA A 655 19.64 -20.92 15.00
C ALA A 655 19.85 -20.70 13.50
N HIS A 656 19.86 -19.43 13.08
CA HIS A 656 20.06 -19.06 11.67
C HIS A 656 19.02 -19.71 10.73
N GLY A 657 17.76 -19.77 11.17
CA GLY A 657 16.64 -20.34 10.41
C GLY A 657 16.52 -21.86 10.50
N ALA A 658 17.39 -22.54 11.26
CA ALA A 658 17.31 -23.99 11.42
C ALA A 658 16.15 -24.44 12.33
N VAL A 659 15.66 -23.55 13.20
CA VAL A 659 14.52 -23.83 14.08
C VAL A 659 13.45 -22.76 13.86
N THR A 660 12.26 -23.20 13.47
CA THR A 660 11.07 -22.35 13.41
C THR A 660 10.21 -22.61 14.63
N VAL A 661 9.72 -21.54 15.25
CA VAL A 661 8.92 -21.58 16.47
C VAL A 661 7.57 -20.94 16.17
N ASN A 662 6.48 -21.64 16.44
CA ASN A 662 5.12 -21.12 16.32
C ASN A 662 4.40 -21.21 17.67
N ALA A 663 3.92 -20.09 18.20
CA ALA A 663 3.28 -20.00 19.50
C ALA A 663 1.81 -19.57 19.39
N GLN A 664 0.91 -20.39 19.91
CA GLN A 664 -0.54 -20.13 19.87
C GLN A 664 -1.16 -20.29 21.25
N ALA A 665 -2.08 -19.39 21.57
CA ALA A 665 -2.88 -19.41 22.78
C ALA A 665 -4.37 -19.67 22.45
N VAL A 666 -5.00 -20.57 23.20
CA VAL A 666 -6.43 -20.88 23.09
C VAL A 666 -7.12 -20.53 24.41
N ARG A 667 -8.16 -19.71 24.35
CA ARG A 667 -8.95 -19.35 25.55
C ARG A 667 -9.65 -20.58 26.12
N ARG A 668 -9.47 -20.85 27.42
CA ARG A 668 -10.12 -21.96 28.16
C ARG A 668 -11.04 -21.48 29.28
N GLY A 669 -11.15 -20.17 29.46
CA GLY A 669 -11.98 -19.51 30.46
C GLY A 669 -11.59 -18.03 30.57
N ALA A 670 -12.18 -17.31 31.54
CA ALA A 670 -11.88 -15.88 31.74
C ALA A 670 -10.40 -15.61 32.05
N ASN A 671 -9.79 -16.44 32.91
CA ASN A 671 -8.40 -16.28 33.38
C ASN A 671 -7.50 -17.47 33.02
N ARG A 672 -7.94 -18.37 32.14
CA ARG A 672 -7.17 -19.57 31.74
C ARG A 672 -7.01 -19.64 30.22
N ALA A 673 -5.80 -19.97 29.79
CA ALA A 673 -5.50 -20.26 28.38
C ALA A 673 -4.67 -21.54 28.28
N GLY A 674 -4.84 -22.27 27.18
CA GLY A 674 -3.89 -23.31 26.78
C GLY A 674 -2.85 -22.71 25.84
N LEU A 675 -1.59 -23.09 26.03
CA LEU A 675 -0.47 -22.74 25.17
C LEU A 675 -0.06 -23.96 24.34
N GLU A 676 0.10 -23.77 23.05
CA GLU A 676 0.77 -24.71 22.16
C GLU A 676 1.95 -24.02 21.48
N LEU A 677 3.16 -24.53 21.70
CA LEU A 677 4.40 -24.06 21.09
C LEU A 677 4.95 -25.16 20.18
N THR A 678 4.88 -24.97 18.88
CA THR A 678 5.41 -25.90 17.89
C THR A 678 6.81 -25.46 17.45
N LEU A 679 7.78 -26.35 17.62
CA LEU A 679 9.15 -26.22 17.12
C LEU A 679 9.29 -27.11 15.88
N ALA A 680 9.65 -26.54 14.73
CA ALA A 680 10.02 -27.27 13.53
C ALA A 680 11.53 -27.13 13.31
N ILE A 681 12.25 -28.24 13.41
CA ILE A 681 13.70 -28.31 13.34
C ILE A 681 14.09 -28.90 11.98
N ARG A 682 14.90 -28.15 11.23
CA ARG A 682 15.33 -28.53 9.87
C ARG A 682 16.11 -29.85 9.89
N PRO A 683 15.95 -30.73 8.90
CA PRO A 683 16.74 -31.96 8.81
C PRO A 683 18.26 -31.71 8.94
N GLY A 684 18.94 -32.57 9.69
CA GLY A 684 20.36 -32.42 10.04
C GLY A 684 20.65 -31.48 11.21
N TRP A 685 19.61 -30.88 11.81
CA TRP A 685 19.70 -30.11 13.04
C TRP A 685 18.90 -30.76 14.16
N HIS A 686 19.30 -30.49 15.40
CA HIS A 686 18.63 -30.92 16.63
C HIS A 686 18.79 -29.84 17.71
N ILE A 687 17.93 -29.89 18.73
CA ILE A 687 18.10 -29.10 19.95
C ILE A 687 18.17 -30.02 21.17
N ASN A 688 18.85 -29.60 22.22
CA ASN A 688 18.89 -30.36 23.48
C ASN A 688 17.49 -30.46 24.09
N ALA A 689 17.16 -31.62 24.66
CA ALA A 689 15.91 -31.79 25.40
C ALA A 689 15.82 -30.91 26.66
N HIS A 690 14.64 -30.83 27.27
CA HIS A 690 14.45 -30.14 28.55
C HIS A 690 15.29 -30.79 29.69
N GLN A 691 15.48 -32.11 29.62
CA GLN A 691 16.32 -32.88 30.55
C GLN A 691 17.46 -33.54 29.75
N PRO A 692 18.55 -32.80 29.46
CA PRO A 692 19.70 -33.37 28.79
C PRO A 692 20.39 -34.41 29.69
N LEU A 693 21.06 -35.41 29.09
CA LEU A 693 21.77 -36.47 29.81
C LEU A 693 23.05 -35.95 30.47
N GLN A 694 23.72 -34.97 29.85
CA GLN A 694 24.95 -34.38 30.35
C GLN A 694 24.70 -32.98 30.94
N ALA A 695 25.30 -32.72 32.11
CA ALA A 695 25.11 -31.47 32.85
C ALA A 695 25.64 -30.20 32.14
N TYR A 696 26.56 -30.35 31.18
CA TYR A 696 27.12 -29.21 30.45
C TYR A 696 26.21 -28.71 29.31
N LEU A 697 25.30 -29.56 28.81
CA LEU A 697 24.37 -29.23 27.75
C LEU A 697 23.32 -28.22 28.24
N LYS A 698 22.96 -27.26 27.38
CA LYS A 698 21.97 -26.25 27.74
C LYS A 698 20.57 -26.76 27.41
N PRO A 699 19.68 -26.92 28.42
CA PRO A 699 18.36 -27.48 28.22
C PRO A 699 17.48 -26.53 27.41
N THR A 700 16.51 -27.09 26.69
CA THR A 700 15.39 -26.30 26.17
C THR A 700 14.46 -25.92 27.31
N THR A 701 14.23 -24.62 27.51
CA THR A 701 13.36 -24.10 28.58
C THR A 701 12.42 -23.04 28.06
N LEU A 702 11.18 -23.08 28.51
CA LEU A 702 10.14 -22.10 28.22
C LEU A 702 9.70 -21.39 29.52
N THR A 703 9.71 -20.06 29.50
CA THR A 703 9.21 -19.21 30.58
C THR A 703 8.25 -18.16 30.02
N VAL A 704 7.48 -17.52 30.90
CA VAL A 704 6.67 -16.34 30.55
C VAL A 704 7.46 -15.09 30.92
N SER A 705 7.56 -14.13 30.00
CA SER A 705 8.25 -12.86 30.20
C SER A 705 7.26 -11.74 30.51
N GLY A 706 6.86 -11.60 31.78
CA GLY A 706 6.03 -10.48 32.22
C GLY A 706 5.16 -10.78 33.44
N PRO A 707 4.53 -9.75 34.04
CA PRO A 707 3.79 -9.90 35.29
C PRO A 707 2.35 -10.44 35.11
N ASN A 708 1.81 -10.41 33.89
CA ASN A 708 0.39 -10.61 33.64
C ASN A 708 -0.03 -12.08 33.55
N TRP A 709 0.92 -12.98 33.34
CA TRP A 709 0.66 -14.39 33.08
C TRP A 709 1.58 -15.27 33.93
N LYS A 710 1.05 -16.41 34.37
CA LYS A 710 1.79 -17.47 35.02
C LYS A 710 1.71 -18.74 34.19
N LEU A 711 2.88 -19.28 33.85
CA LEU A 711 2.99 -20.60 33.23
C LEU A 711 2.84 -21.67 34.31
N LYS A 712 1.89 -22.60 34.13
CA LYS A 712 1.77 -23.80 34.96
C LYS A 712 2.76 -24.87 34.46
N ALA A 713 2.61 -26.11 34.93
CA ALA A 713 3.43 -27.23 34.46
C ALA A 713 3.41 -27.32 32.92
N ILE A 714 4.60 -27.46 32.35
CA ILE A 714 4.82 -27.58 30.92
C ILE A 714 4.94 -29.07 30.60
N ASP A 715 4.13 -29.52 29.67
CA ASP A 715 4.23 -30.84 29.06
C ASP A 715 5.27 -30.77 27.94
N TYR A 716 6.50 -31.18 28.28
CA TYR A 716 7.57 -31.38 27.32
C TYR A 716 7.44 -32.78 26.70
N PRO A 717 7.52 -32.91 25.36
CA PRO A 717 7.44 -34.22 24.74
C PRO A 717 8.66 -35.08 25.13
N PRO A 718 8.53 -36.43 25.03
CA PRO A 718 9.64 -37.34 25.24
C PRO A 718 10.84 -36.99 24.34
N ALA A 719 12.04 -37.05 24.90
CA ALA A 719 13.27 -36.83 24.15
C ALA A 719 13.67 -38.09 23.36
N GLU A 720 14.29 -37.89 22.20
CA GLU A 720 14.95 -38.96 21.45
C GLU A 720 16.38 -39.11 21.98
N VAL A 721 16.75 -40.32 22.42
CA VAL A 721 18.10 -40.63 22.91
C VAL A 721 18.93 -41.17 21.76
N ILE A 722 19.87 -40.37 21.27
CA ILE A 722 20.64 -40.66 20.05
C ILE A 722 22.12 -40.50 20.33
N ARG A 723 22.94 -41.43 19.81
CA ARG A 723 24.39 -41.28 19.76
C ARG A 723 24.77 -40.67 18.40
N LEU A 724 25.32 -39.47 18.42
CA LEU A 724 25.77 -38.78 17.21
C LEU A 724 27.20 -39.19 16.90
N GLY A 725 27.57 -39.21 15.61
CA GLY A 725 28.87 -39.74 15.16
C GLY A 725 30.13 -38.99 15.69
N PHE A 726 29.95 -37.82 16.29
CA PHE A 726 31.00 -36.99 16.88
C PHE A 726 31.04 -37.03 18.42
N GLN A 727 30.16 -37.82 19.07
CA GLN A 727 30.05 -37.95 20.52
C GLN A 727 30.00 -39.43 20.92
N ASP A 728 30.79 -39.79 21.94
CA ASP A 728 30.80 -41.16 22.46
C ASP A 728 29.60 -41.48 23.36
N GLU A 729 29.00 -40.45 23.95
CA GLU A 729 27.84 -40.58 24.82
C GLU A 729 26.54 -40.34 24.05
N ALA A 730 25.46 -40.98 24.51
CA ALA A 730 24.13 -40.69 23.98
C ALA A 730 23.66 -39.31 24.46
N LEU A 731 22.88 -38.63 23.63
CA LEU A 731 22.30 -37.31 23.90
C LEU A 731 20.78 -37.41 23.90
N ALA A 732 20.11 -36.69 24.80
CA ALA A 732 18.65 -36.53 24.78
C ALA A 732 18.29 -35.26 24.00
N LEU A 733 17.64 -35.44 22.84
CA LEU A 733 17.46 -34.41 21.83
C LEU A 733 16.01 -34.30 21.36
N TYR A 734 15.67 -33.16 20.77
CA TYR A 734 14.48 -32.96 19.95
C TYR A 734 14.88 -32.77 18.49
N GLN A 735 14.14 -33.42 17.58
CA GLN A 735 14.31 -33.35 16.13
C GLN A 735 12.96 -33.21 15.42
N GLY A 736 12.97 -32.81 14.15
CA GLY A 736 11.76 -32.67 13.34
C GLY A 736 10.73 -31.73 13.98
N LYS A 737 9.48 -32.19 14.10
CA LYS A 737 8.39 -31.42 14.71
C LYS A 737 8.22 -31.80 16.18
N THR A 738 8.47 -30.85 17.08
CA THR A 738 8.34 -30.98 18.53
C THR A 738 7.27 -30.02 19.04
N VAL A 739 6.35 -30.46 19.89
CA VAL A 739 5.25 -29.61 20.40
C VAL A 739 5.28 -29.59 21.92
N LEU A 740 5.38 -28.38 22.49
CA LEU A 740 5.32 -28.14 23.93
C LEU A 740 3.92 -27.62 24.25
N ARG A 741 3.33 -28.11 25.34
CA ARG A 741 2.01 -27.66 25.81
C ARG A 741 2.09 -27.16 27.23
N ALA A 742 1.33 -26.12 27.54
CA ALA A 742 1.23 -25.64 28.91
C ALA A 742 -0.15 -25.05 29.18
N GLU A 743 -0.50 -24.97 30.47
CA GLU A 743 -1.58 -24.10 30.90
C GLU A 743 -1.05 -22.74 31.36
N LEU A 744 -1.81 -21.71 31.05
CA LEU A 744 -1.53 -20.33 31.43
C LEU A 744 -2.65 -19.81 32.33
N GLU A 745 -2.25 -19.11 33.38
CA GLU A 745 -3.15 -18.40 34.29
C GLU A 745 -2.90 -16.90 34.20
N ARG A 746 -3.96 -16.14 33.95
CA ARG A 746 -3.89 -14.68 33.90
C ARG A 746 -3.90 -14.13 35.34
N LEU A 747 -2.85 -13.40 35.69
CA LEU A 747 -2.66 -12.77 37.00
C LEU A 747 -3.20 -11.33 37.04
N ALA A 748 -3.08 -10.61 35.93
CA ALA A 748 -3.53 -9.23 35.81
C ALA A 748 -4.10 -8.95 34.41
N PRO A 749 -4.96 -7.92 34.26
CA PRO A 749 -5.32 -7.42 32.94
C PRO A 749 -4.06 -7.04 32.16
N GLY A 750 -3.92 -7.61 30.97
CA GLY A 750 -2.85 -7.30 30.03
C GLY A 750 -3.41 -7.22 28.61
N VAL A 751 -2.70 -6.50 27.76
CA VAL A 751 -3.03 -6.32 26.35
C VAL A 751 -1.94 -6.93 25.48
N GLY A 752 -2.29 -7.36 24.25
CA GLY A 752 -1.39 -8.08 23.35
C GLY A 752 -1.40 -9.60 23.55
N GLY A 753 -0.52 -10.29 22.81
CA GLY A 753 -0.26 -11.72 22.99
C GLY A 753 0.43 -12.04 24.31
N ILE A 754 0.75 -13.31 24.52
CA ILE A 754 1.34 -13.79 25.76
C ILE A 754 2.85 -13.87 25.55
N PRO A 755 3.64 -13.01 26.22
CA PRO A 755 5.09 -12.96 26.03
C PRO A 755 5.76 -14.17 26.69
N LEU A 756 6.61 -14.84 25.93
CA LEU A 756 7.33 -16.05 26.28
C LEU A 756 8.83 -15.86 26.03
N GLU A 757 9.65 -16.54 26.81
CA GLU A 757 11.08 -16.70 26.54
C GLU A 757 11.38 -18.17 26.33
N LEU A 758 11.81 -18.50 25.11
CA LEU A 758 12.28 -19.84 24.75
C LEU A 758 13.80 -19.81 24.66
N ARG A 759 14.45 -20.50 25.60
CA ARG A 759 15.89 -20.74 25.53
C ARG A 759 16.16 -22.11 24.93
N LEU A 760 17.04 -22.16 23.94
CA LEU A 760 17.44 -23.41 23.28
C LEU A 760 18.92 -23.37 22.88
N GLN A 761 19.48 -24.53 22.58
CA GLN A 761 20.78 -24.65 21.92
C GLN A 761 20.63 -25.62 20.76
N ALA A 762 20.89 -25.12 19.55
CA ALA A 762 20.78 -25.91 18.33
C ALA A 762 22.16 -26.38 17.86
N CYS A 763 22.22 -27.63 17.45
CA CYS A 763 23.41 -28.28 16.94
C CYS A 763 23.08 -29.01 15.64
N SER A 764 24.09 -29.13 14.79
CA SER A 764 24.12 -30.03 13.64
C SER A 764 25.15 -31.12 13.88
N ASP A 765 25.33 -32.01 12.92
CA ASP A 765 26.38 -33.02 12.97
C ASP A 765 27.82 -32.46 12.88
N ARG A 766 27.97 -31.15 12.65
CA ARG A 766 29.26 -30.49 12.43
C ARG A 766 29.54 -29.34 13.39
N VAL A 767 28.51 -28.66 13.87
CA VAL A 767 28.65 -27.46 14.69
C VAL A 767 27.51 -27.34 15.69
N CYS A 768 27.83 -26.92 16.91
CA CYS A 768 26.87 -26.46 17.90
C CYS A 768 26.90 -24.93 17.97
N LEU A 769 25.74 -24.30 17.83
CA LEU A 769 25.63 -22.85 17.97
C LEU A 769 25.62 -22.48 19.47
N PRO A 770 25.98 -21.22 19.80
CA PRO A 770 25.76 -20.69 21.13
C PRO A 770 24.28 -20.81 21.53
N PRO A 771 23.97 -21.03 22.82
CA PRO A 771 22.60 -21.00 23.30
C PRO A 771 21.94 -19.64 22.99
N GLU A 772 20.71 -19.69 22.50
CA GLU A 772 19.93 -18.51 22.12
C GLU A 772 18.67 -18.44 22.99
N THR A 773 18.29 -17.22 23.38
CA THR A 773 16.99 -16.94 24.02
C THR A 773 16.13 -16.15 23.04
N LEU A 774 15.04 -16.76 22.59
CA LEU A 774 14.04 -16.14 21.75
C LEU A 774 12.95 -15.51 22.62
N ARG A 775 12.62 -14.25 22.33
CA ARG A 775 11.37 -13.63 22.79
C ARG A 775 10.27 -14.01 21.82
N VAL A 776 9.30 -14.77 22.30
CA VAL A 776 8.22 -15.35 21.51
C VAL A 776 6.89 -14.77 21.98
N GLU A 777 5.98 -14.46 21.06
CA GLU A 777 4.64 -14.02 21.40
C GLU A 777 3.64 -15.13 21.06
N ALA A 778 2.97 -15.70 22.07
CA ALA A 778 1.82 -16.57 21.80
C ALA A 778 0.60 -15.73 21.47
N VAL A 779 0.16 -15.78 20.21
CA VAL A 779 -1.01 -15.05 19.71
C VAL A 779 -2.29 -15.87 19.88
N TRP A 780 -3.44 -15.19 19.90
CA TRP A 780 -4.73 -15.87 19.99
C TRP A 780 -5.08 -16.58 18.68
N ARG A 781 -5.54 -17.83 18.82
CA ARG A 781 -6.13 -18.64 17.74
C ARG A 781 -7.63 -18.44 17.65
#